data_AF-A0A2E0RU33-F1
#
_entry.id   AF-A0A2E0RU33-F1
#
_cell.length_a   1.000
_cell.length_b   1.000
_cell.length_c   1.000
_cell.angle_alpha   90.00
_cell.angle_beta   90.00
_cell.angle_gamma   90.00
#
_symmetry.space_group_name_H-M   'P 1'
#
loop_
_entity.id
_entity.type
_entity.pdbx_description
1 polymer ?
#
loop_
_entity_poly.entity_id
_entity_poly.type
_entity_poly.pdbx_seq_one_letter_code
_entity_poly.pdbx_strand_id
1 'polypeptide(L)'
;MTVRVTTLKGADAGAYYVEQLPNYYLQSGEPRGVWLGDGAPMLGLAGEIADDDFLALMAGMDPQRPDRHLGRRYDDKSARGYDVTASAPKSVSILFALGDDDVRRDVLDAHDAAVTALAGWIERHAHTRYRIGGEVAVVDAEGIVAAMFRQHTSRALDPQLHTHLVIANRVKSPDGRWLALDARTIKKDQRALSAIYHAGLRAELTQRLGVRWHQPENGIAEIADVPEALILEFSARTAEMRRRLDEKLDRFADSMGRDPTPRERWRLEREAAVDSRPRKSKSVDAAQLHDDWRDQARAIGMEPSQVIEDAVDRVFLREPIDPDLDDLIADWAVGAITEQQSSWRPAELVREVAALCPTETAAEAETIVRWADNLADRVAAERCVDISKPIPSGALLRRDGRPVSESAIDRALTTQAILDQEHGLIVWADHRFRHDGRDQPAAATYSEVPLTAPQADAAAAVAGRSDLVLVVGPAGTGKTTALAPAVAHLRANGRPVFGVAPSAAAADVLSDGTGIVADTLDKLLIEHRLDRPPDHRYDLPAGATVIVDEAGMVSTTKLTELAILADTRGWRVALVGDPMQFSAVGRGGMFGLIVDTFGAIELDRVHRFEHEWEREASLRLRRGDVEVAEIYDQHGRLHGGTVEQMERASVARWWEIRQEGKRELLVTPTNEATERLNVRCQRLRIRAGEVDPDGRSIGVGPYRIHVGDEIATRQNDRRLHTDRKDMVRNRAIWTVDTIHPDGSLSATGKHGSVHLPARYVNEHVELAYARTVMASQGRNVHGGLLFADSPMDVRTTYVALSRGSGTNEAFFAVVGEQTALDFLVQSMSADWIDLPATSRQAELNDTAPHRPGLLDGPVLRKLIGDRQAILAQLDSADSFLRRLPATQRELERDIAGARLTIANAEAEYRRAEAVIDAHDRPLHRRKHEADLNAARRELARQPEIARRAEVAIEAAEQELARLATQGARSKATLNRRPELESIIAEIDGRLTHDRRVRTRIARLEGPAAVIDTLGPRPRDVQTAQEWDQEAGRVHQHRAAFATPDDVGPRRSRPDRSPAVAQPVPNIEPPSIGL
;
A
#
# COMPACT_ATOMS: atom_id res chain seq x y z
N MET A 1 -6.61 -20.90 4.48
CA MET A 1 -7.85 -20.44 3.80
C MET A 1 -8.54 -21.65 3.18
N THR A 2 -9.79 -21.89 3.56
CA THR A 2 -10.54 -23.14 3.34
C THR A 2 -11.78 -22.97 2.47
N VAL A 3 -12.29 -21.74 2.34
CA VAL A 3 -13.20 -21.35 1.24
C VAL A 3 -12.35 -20.85 0.08
N ARG A 4 -12.49 -21.43 -1.12
CA ARG A 4 -11.76 -21.00 -2.33
C ARG A 4 -12.73 -20.70 -3.46
N VAL A 5 -12.44 -19.64 -4.23
CA VAL A 5 -13.28 -19.20 -5.35
C VAL A 5 -12.55 -19.45 -6.66
N THR A 6 -13.04 -20.41 -7.43
CA THR A 6 -12.49 -20.78 -8.75
C THR A 6 -13.39 -20.25 -9.86
N THR A 7 -12.80 -19.68 -10.91
CA THR A 7 -13.57 -19.25 -12.09
C THR A 7 -13.76 -20.42 -13.04
N LEU A 8 -15.01 -20.71 -13.40
CA LEU A 8 -15.35 -21.76 -14.35
C LEU A 8 -15.37 -21.18 -15.77
N LYS A 9 -14.56 -21.74 -16.67
CA LYS A 9 -14.43 -21.33 -18.08
C LYS A 9 -14.56 -22.53 -19.01
N GLY A 10 -15.01 -22.29 -20.25
CA GLY A 10 -15.21 -23.33 -21.26
C GLY A 10 -16.60 -23.97 -21.20
N ALA A 11 -17.02 -24.56 -22.32
CA ALA A 11 -18.35 -25.15 -22.48
C ALA A 11 -18.59 -26.37 -21.57
N ASP A 12 -17.53 -27.15 -21.30
CA ASP A 12 -17.60 -28.39 -20.53
C ASP A 12 -17.50 -28.17 -19.00
N ALA A 13 -17.40 -26.91 -18.55
CA ALA A 13 -17.17 -26.61 -17.13
C ALA A 13 -18.31 -27.09 -16.22
N GLY A 14 -19.55 -27.15 -16.72
CA GLY A 14 -20.70 -27.70 -16.00
C GLY A 14 -20.72 -29.22 -15.96
N ALA A 15 -20.26 -29.89 -17.03
CA ALA A 15 -20.29 -31.35 -17.16
C ALA A 15 -19.53 -32.05 -16.04
N TYR A 16 -18.46 -31.43 -15.51
CA TYR A 16 -17.75 -31.96 -14.35
C TYR A 16 -18.68 -32.27 -13.17
N TYR A 17 -19.60 -31.36 -12.81
CA TYR A 17 -20.41 -31.49 -11.58
C TYR A 17 -21.58 -32.46 -11.68
N VAL A 18 -22.10 -32.70 -12.88
CA VAL A 18 -23.27 -33.57 -13.09
C VAL A 18 -22.90 -34.89 -13.77
N GLU A 19 -21.84 -34.94 -14.57
CA GLU A 19 -21.41 -36.16 -15.25
C GLU A 19 -20.22 -36.84 -14.59
N GLN A 20 -19.34 -36.11 -13.89
CA GLN A 20 -18.08 -36.68 -13.39
C GLN A 20 -18.04 -36.77 -11.86
N LEU A 21 -18.43 -35.70 -11.16
CA LEU A 21 -18.51 -35.63 -9.70
C LEU A 21 -19.44 -36.73 -9.17
N PRO A 22 -20.66 -36.93 -9.72
CA PRO A 22 -21.55 -37.98 -9.25
C PRO A 22 -21.03 -39.36 -9.69
N ASN A 23 -20.61 -39.54 -10.95
CA ASN A 23 -20.12 -40.84 -11.42
C ASN A 23 -18.79 -41.31 -10.78
N TYR A 24 -18.11 -40.45 -10.02
CA TYR A 24 -16.94 -40.82 -9.23
C TYR A 24 -17.34 -41.64 -7.98
N TYR A 25 -18.51 -41.37 -7.41
CA TYR A 25 -18.93 -41.84 -6.08
C TYR A 25 -20.41 -42.24 -5.97
N LEU A 26 -21.17 -42.30 -7.08
CA LEU A 26 -22.58 -42.69 -7.06
C LEU A 26 -22.82 -44.17 -6.69
N GLN A 27 -21.75 -44.97 -6.55
CA GLN A 27 -21.85 -46.27 -5.87
C GLN A 27 -21.68 -46.17 -4.35
N SER A 28 -21.34 -44.99 -3.80
CA SER A 28 -21.03 -44.72 -2.39
C SER A 28 -21.93 -43.64 -1.75
N GLY A 29 -23.20 -43.53 -2.14
CA GLY A 29 -24.22 -42.82 -1.33
C GLY A 29 -24.13 -41.29 -1.24
N GLU A 30 -23.39 -40.61 -2.13
CA GLU A 30 -23.39 -39.14 -2.17
C GLU A 30 -24.73 -38.57 -2.67
N PRO A 31 -25.27 -37.50 -2.05
CA PRO A 31 -26.56 -36.92 -2.41
C PRO A 31 -26.50 -36.14 -3.74
N ARG A 32 -27.61 -36.06 -4.47
CA ARG A 32 -27.73 -35.15 -5.62
C ARG A 32 -27.58 -33.71 -5.14
N GLY A 33 -27.05 -32.84 -6.01
CA GLY A 33 -26.92 -31.43 -5.68
C GLY A 33 -28.28 -30.74 -5.51
N VAL A 34 -28.31 -29.62 -4.81
CA VAL A 34 -29.54 -28.86 -4.48
C VAL A 34 -29.41 -27.41 -4.93
N TRP A 35 -30.51 -26.83 -5.44
CA TRP A 35 -30.58 -25.41 -5.82
C TRP A 35 -30.64 -24.48 -4.59
N LEU A 36 -29.90 -23.37 -4.66
CA LEU A 36 -29.87 -22.30 -3.66
C LEU A 36 -29.95 -20.91 -4.34
N GLY A 37 -30.34 -19.91 -3.54
CA GLY A 37 -30.43 -18.51 -3.92
C GLY A 37 -31.81 -18.10 -4.43
N ASP A 38 -32.19 -16.85 -4.16
CA ASP A 38 -33.49 -16.27 -4.51
C ASP A 38 -33.68 -16.14 -6.03
N GLY A 39 -32.59 -16.17 -6.80
CA GLY A 39 -32.63 -16.19 -8.25
C GLY A 39 -33.08 -17.53 -8.83
N ALA A 40 -32.88 -18.66 -8.14
CA ALA A 40 -33.20 -19.98 -8.67
C ALA A 40 -34.72 -20.19 -8.89
N PRO A 41 -35.60 -19.83 -7.93
CA PRO A 41 -37.05 -19.88 -8.13
C PRO A 41 -37.53 -19.00 -9.30
N MET A 42 -36.83 -17.91 -9.62
CA MET A 42 -37.18 -17.04 -10.77
C MET A 42 -36.99 -17.74 -12.13
N LEU A 43 -36.18 -18.80 -12.16
CA LEU A 43 -35.96 -19.67 -13.31
C LEU A 43 -36.71 -21.01 -13.16
N GLY A 44 -37.65 -21.13 -12.21
CA GLY A 44 -38.38 -22.37 -11.97
C GLY A 44 -37.53 -23.49 -11.37
N LEU A 45 -36.37 -23.17 -10.79
CA LEU A 45 -35.45 -24.13 -10.19
C LEU A 45 -35.71 -24.23 -8.68
N ALA A 46 -35.91 -25.44 -8.16
CA ALA A 46 -36.09 -25.71 -6.74
C ALA A 46 -35.73 -27.18 -6.43
N GLY A 47 -35.30 -27.45 -5.19
CA GLY A 47 -34.99 -28.81 -4.74
C GLY A 47 -33.75 -29.41 -5.41
N GLU A 48 -33.80 -30.71 -5.70
CA GLU A 48 -32.69 -31.43 -6.34
C GLU A 48 -32.40 -30.92 -7.76
N ILE A 49 -31.12 -30.94 -8.12
CA ILE A 49 -30.63 -30.51 -9.42
C ILE A 49 -30.90 -31.59 -10.46
N ALA A 50 -31.60 -31.21 -11.53
CA ALA A 50 -31.62 -31.96 -12.78
C ALA A 50 -30.41 -31.59 -13.65
N ASP A 51 -29.73 -32.61 -14.19
CA ASP A 51 -28.48 -32.46 -14.94
C ASP A 51 -28.65 -31.50 -16.13
N ASP A 52 -29.73 -31.64 -16.91
CA ASP A 52 -30.03 -30.80 -18.06
C ASP A 52 -30.25 -29.32 -17.68
N ASP A 53 -30.95 -29.06 -16.57
CA ASP A 53 -31.20 -27.70 -16.08
C ASP A 53 -29.90 -27.00 -15.69
N PHE A 54 -29.01 -27.73 -15.00
CA PHE A 54 -27.70 -27.22 -14.61
C PHE A 54 -26.80 -26.96 -15.82
N LEU A 55 -26.76 -27.88 -16.78
CA LEU A 55 -25.98 -27.71 -18.01
C LEU A 55 -26.51 -26.53 -18.84
N ALA A 56 -27.83 -26.37 -18.95
CA ALA A 56 -28.45 -25.23 -19.63
C ALA A 56 -28.05 -23.90 -18.97
N LEU A 57 -28.13 -23.82 -17.63
CA LEU A 57 -27.74 -22.63 -16.87
C LEU A 57 -26.25 -22.30 -17.07
N MET A 58 -25.37 -23.30 -17.02
CA MET A 58 -23.92 -23.14 -17.24
C MET A 58 -23.60 -22.74 -18.69
N ALA A 59 -24.44 -23.12 -19.65
CA ALA A 59 -24.39 -22.64 -21.03
C ALA A 59 -24.97 -21.22 -21.21
N GLY A 60 -25.57 -20.64 -20.16
CA GLY A 60 -26.16 -19.29 -20.17
C GLY A 60 -27.56 -19.26 -20.77
N MET A 61 -28.28 -20.38 -20.72
CA MET A 61 -29.65 -20.55 -21.21
C MET A 61 -30.65 -20.54 -20.05
N ASP A 62 -31.88 -20.15 -20.33
CA ASP A 62 -33.03 -20.30 -19.41
C ASP A 62 -33.40 -21.79 -19.38
N PRO A 63 -33.26 -22.50 -18.24
CA PRO A 63 -33.54 -23.94 -18.16
C PRO A 63 -34.98 -24.32 -18.55
N GLN A 64 -35.93 -23.42 -18.30
CA GLN A 64 -37.34 -23.62 -18.63
C GLN A 64 -37.68 -23.24 -20.08
N ARG A 65 -36.76 -22.52 -20.75
CA ARG A 65 -36.90 -22.04 -22.12
C ARG A 65 -35.57 -22.19 -22.86
N PRO A 66 -35.25 -23.40 -23.37
CA PRO A 66 -33.94 -23.72 -23.93
C PRO A 66 -33.59 -22.96 -25.22
N ASP A 67 -34.52 -22.20 -25.81
CA ASP A 67 -34.29 -21.27 -26.91
C ASP A 67 -33.91 -19.85 -26.46
N ARG A 68 -34.04 -19.56 -25.16
CA ARG A 68 -33.80 -18.24 -24.58
C ARG A 68 -32.46 -18.17 -23.86
N HIS A 69 -31.61 -17.25 -24.31
CA HIS A 69 -30.40 -16.87 -23.57
C HIS A 69 -30.74 -15.99 -22.36
N LEU A 70 -30.08 -16.27 -21.23
CA LEU A 70 -30.00 -15.34 -20.11
C LEU A 70 -28.92 -14.31 -20.46
N GLY A 71 -29.34 -13.09 -20.80
CA GLY A 71 -28.40 -12.02 -21.17
C GLY A 71 -27.64 -12.29 -22.48
N ARG A 72 -26.39 -11.80 -22.57
CA ARG A 72 -25.54 -11.97 -23.75
C ARG A 72 -25.06 -13.42 -23.85
N ARG A 73 -25.01 -13.97 -25.08
CA ARG A 73 -24.40 -15.28 -25.34
C ARG A 73 -22.94 -15.31 -24.90
N TYR A 74 -22.54 -16.41 -24.26
CA TYR A 74 -21.15 -16.64 -23.88
C TYR A 74 -20.27 -16.93 -25.09
N ASP A 75 -19.06 -16.38 -25.07
CA ASP A 75 -17.95 -16.76 -25.94
C ASP A 75 -16.96 -17.69 -25.20
N ASP A 76 -15.88 -18.09 -25.86
CA ASP A 76 -14.88 -19.01 -25.30
C ASP A 76 -14.12 -18.41 -24.11
N LYS A 77 -14.06 -17.07 -24.01
CA LYS A 77 -13.39 -16.35 -22.93
C LYS A 77 -14.31 -16.07 -21.74
N SER A 78 -15.62 -16.27 -21.92
CA SER A 78 -16.63 -15.97 -20.92
C SER A 78 -16.56 -16.91 -19.71
N ALA A 79 -16.54 -16.32 -18.52
CA ALA A 79 -16.78 -17.07 -17.28
C ALA A 79 -18.22 -17.58 -17.27
N ARG A 80 -18.39 -18.88 -17.03
CA ARG A 80 -19.69 -19.56 -16.98
C ARG A 80 -20.31 -19.48 -15.59
N GLY A 81 -19.46 -19.53 -14.57
CA GLY A 81 -19.82 -19.43 -13.17
C GLY A 81 -18.59 -19.35 -12.29
N TYR A 82 -18.83 -19.42 -10.99
CA TYR A 82 -17.81 -19.37 -9.96
C TYR A 82 -18.09 -20.49 -8.96
N ASP A 83 -17.10 -21.35 -8.74
CA ASP A 83 -17.17 -22.40 -7.72
C ASP A 83 -16.60 -21.86 -6.42
N VAL A 84 -17.45 -21.69 -5.42
CA VAL A 84 -17.09 -21.34 -4.05
C VAL A 84 -17.01 -22.63 -3.24
N THR A 85 -15.83 -23.24 -3.18
CA THR A 85 -15.63 -24.52 -2.50
C THR A 85 -15.39 -24.28 -1.01
N ALA A 86 -16.36 -24.67 -0.15
CA ALA A 86 -16.26 -24.57 1.30
C ALA A 86 -15.77 -25.91 1.88
N SER A 87 -14.55 -25.93 2.43
CA SER A 87 -13.97 -27.12 3.07
C SER A 87 -14.04 -27.03 4.60
N ALA A 88 -14.58 -28.06 5.25
CA ALA A 88 -14.59 -28.17 6.71
C ALA A 88 -13.17 -28.44 7.26
N PRO A 89 -12.91 -28.11 8.54
CA PRO A 89 -11.69 -28.54 9.24
C PRO A 89 -11.55 -30.06 9.22
N LYS A 90 -10.32 -30.55 9.40
CA LYS A 90 -10.06 -31.99 9.29
C LYS A 90 -10.73 -32.76 10.42
N SER A 91 -10.73 -32.23 11.63
CA SER A 91 -11.42 -32.79 12.80
C SER A 91 -12.93 -32.97 12.58
N VAL A 92 -13.59 -32.03 11.89
CA VAL A 92 -15.02 -32.16 11.52
C VAL A 92 -15.23 -33.32 10.54
N SER A 93 -14.32 -33.47 9.58
CA SER A 93 -14.36 -34.60 8.64
C SER A 93 -14.12 -35.93 9.35
N ILE A 94 -13.28 -35.96 10.39
CA ILE A 94 -13.03 -37.15 11.24
C ILE A 94 -14.28 -37.48 12.08
N LEU A 95 -14.95 -36.46 12.63
CA LEU A 95 -16.20 -36.64 13.38
C LEU A 95 -17.28 -37.27 12.49
N PHE A 96 -17.42 -36.80 11.25
CA PHE A 96 -18.27 -37.43 10.22
C PHE A 96 -17.85 -38.89 9.92
N ALA A 97 -16.54 -39.13 9.79
CA ALA A 97 -15.99 -40.42 9.41
C ALA A 97 -16.24 -41.51 10.45
N LEU A 98 -16.02 -41.18 11.73
CA LEU A 98 -16.05 -42.14 12.84
C LEU A 98 -17.43 -42.22 13.51
N GLY A 99 -18.24 -41.16 13.39
CA GLY A 99 -19.56 -41.02 14.00
C GLY A 99 -20.56 -42.10 13.62
N ASP A 100 -21.51 -42.34 14.51
CA ASP A 100 -22.73 -43.10 14.20
C ASP A 100 -23.65 -42.31 13.25
N ASP A 101 -24.81 -42.87 12.92
CA ASP A 101 -25.70 -42.27 11.92
C ASP A 101 -26.30 -40.92 12.39
N ASP A 102 -26.51 -40.75 13.70
CA ASP A 102 -27.04 -39.51 14.27
C ASP A 102 -25.96 -38.41 14.27
N VAL A 103 -24.76 -38.70 14.78
CA VAL A 103 -23.62 -37.76 14.73
C VAL A 103 -23.30 -37.38 13.29
N ARG A 104 -23.32 -38.35 12.37
CA ARG A 104 -23.05 -38.09 10.94
C ARG A 104 -24.09 -37.16 10.34
N ARG A 105 -25.38 -37.40 10.58
CA ARG A 105 -26.46 -36.52 10.12
C ARG A 105 -26.28 -35.11 10.65
N ASP A 106 -25.99 -34.97 11.94
CA ASP A 106 -25.86 -33.66 12.57
C ASP A 106 -24.62 -32.89 12.07
N VAL A 107 -23.50 -33.57 11.78
CA VAL A 107 -22.34 -32.95 11.12
C VAL A 107 -22.68 -32.47 9.71
N LEU A 108 -23.40 -33.30 8.94
CA LEU A 108 -23.82 -32.97 7.58
C LEU A 108 -24.78 -31.77 7.55
N ASP A 109 -25.77 -31.75 8.44
CA ASP A 109 -26.74 -30.66 8.53
C ASP A 109 -26.08 -29.36 9.00
N ALA A 110 -25.14 -29.42 9.95
CA ALA A 110 -24.36 -28.26 10.38
C ALA A 110 -23.55 -27.65 9.23
N HIS A 111 -22.90 -28.52 8.44
CA HIS A 111 -22.14 -28.12 7.26
C HIS A 111 -23.02 -27.47 6.18
N ASP A 112 -24.15 -28.09 5.85
CA ASP A 112 -25.10 -27.57 4.87
C ASP A 112 -25.70 -26.23 5.32
N ALA A 113 -26.03 -26.09 6.62
CA ALA A 113 -26.52 -24.84 7.19
C ALA A 113 -25.47 -23.72 7.08
N ALA A 114 -24.20 -24.02 7.38
CA ALA A 114 -23.10 -23.07 7.23
C ALA A 114 -22.86 -22.65 5.77
N VAL A 115 -22.96 -23.58 4.81
CA VAL A 115 -22.86 -23.26 3.37
C VAL A 115 -24.05 -22.45 2.89
N THR A 116 -25.26 -22.72 3.41
CA THR A 116 -26.47 -21.97 3.08
C THR A 116 -26.39 -20.53 3.60
N ALA A 117 -25.92 -20.32 4.83
CA ALA A 117 -25.68 -18.99 5.39
C ALA A 117 -24.60 -18.21 4.61
N LEU A 118 -23.54 -18.91 4.19
CA LEU A 118 -22.51 -18.36 3.31
C LEU A 118 -23.12 -17.88 1.96
N ALA A 119 -23.97 -18.70 1.34
CA ALA A 119 -24.67 -18.34 0.10
C ALA A 119 -25.58 -17.11 0.29
N GLY A 120 -26.31 -17.05 1.41
CA GLY A 120 -27.15 -15.90 1.76
C GLY A 120 -26.34 -14.61 1.95
N TRP A 121 -25.15 -14.68 2.54
CA TRP A 121 -24.25 -13.50 2.62
C TRP A 121 -23.76 -13.06 1.24
N ILE A 122 -23.35 -14.00 0.38
CA ILE A 122 -22.93 -13.70 -1.00
C ILE A 122 -24.08 -13.03 -1.77
N GLU A 123 -25.30 -13.54 -1.60
CA GLU A 123 -26.50 -13.00 -2.24
C GLU A 123 -26.80 -11.57 -1.82
N ARG A 124 -26.71 -11.25 -0.52
CA ARG A 124 -26.89 -9.88 0.00
C ARG A 124 -25.87 -8.88 -0.53
N HIS A 125 -24.69 -9.35 -0.92
CA HIS A 125 -23.57 -8.55 -1.44
C HIS A 125 -23.34 -8.74 -2.94
N ALA A 126 -24.26 -9.40 -3.65
CA ALA A 126 -24.15 -9.66 -5.07
C ALA A 126 -24.48 -8.40 -5.87
N HIS A 127 -23.60 -8.08 -6.83
CA HIS A 127 -23.76 -6.91 -7.69
C HIS A 127 -23.76 -7.32 -9.16
N THR A 128 -24.34 -6.47 -10.01
CA THR A 128 -24.18 -6.55 -11.46
C THR A 128 -23.87 -5.19 -12.06
N ARG A 129 -23.45 -5.18 -13.33
CA ARG A 129 -22.97 -3.99 -14.03
C ARG A 129 -23.65 -3.82 -15.36
N TYR A 130 -24.07 -2.60 -15.66
CA TYR A 130 -24.51 -2.20 -17.00
C TYR A 130 -24.09 -0.76 -17.29
N ARG A 131 -24.27 -0.30 -18.54
CA ARG A 131 -23.91 1.06 -18.95
C ARG A 131 -25.13 1.97 -19.03
N ILE A 132 -25.00 3.19 -18.49
CA ILE A 132 -25.95 4.30 -18.65
C ILE A 132 -25.16 5.48 -19.24
N GLY A 133 -25.57 6.00 -20.39
CA GLY A 133 -24.89 7.17 -20.99
C GLY A 133 -23.42 6.97 -21.37
N GLY A 134 -22.93 5.73 -21.44
CA GLY A 134 -21.51 5.40 -21.69
C GLY A 134 -20.71 5.09 -20.44
N GLU A 135 -21.22 5.46 -19.25
CA GLU A 135 -20.62 5.19 -17.95
C GLU A 135 -21.09 3.85 -17.39
N VAL A 136 -20.27 3.20 -16.56
CA VAL A 136 -20.61 1.93 -15.91
C VAL A 136 -21.37 2.24 -14.62
N ALA A 137 -22.56 1.67 -14.48
CA ALA A 137 -23.32 1.62 -13.23
C ALA A 137 -23.23 0.22 -12.62
N VAL A 138 -22.94 0.16 -11.33
CA VAL A 138 -22.94 -1.01 -10.47
C VAL A 138 -24.18 -0.96 -9.59
N VAL A 139 -25.01 -2.00 -9.66
CA VAL A 139 -26.27 -2.11 -8.89
C VAL A 139 -26.31 -3.43 -8.14
N ASP A 140 -27.12 -3.48 -7.09
CA ASP A 140 -27.41 -4.71 -6.36
C ASP A 140 -28.14 -5.71 -7.27
N ALA A 141 -27.80 -6.99 -7.16
CA ALA A 141 -28.50 -8.07 -7.83
C ALA A 141 -29.79 -8.44 -7.07
N GLU A 142 -30.84 -8.82 -7.80
CA GLU A 142 -32.06 -9.44 -7.26
C GLU A 142 -31.87 -10.96 -7.08
N GLY A 143 -30.80 -11.33 -6.39
CA GLY A 143 -30.49 -12.71 -6.04
C GLY A 143 -29.49 -13.43 -6.94
N ILE A 144 -28.96 -14.54 -6.44
CA ILE A 144 -28.03 -15.44 -7.14
C ILE A 144 -28.74 -16.73 -7.56
N VAL A 145 -28.19 -17.41 -8.56
CA VAL A 145 -28.58 -18.78 -8.91
C VAL A 145 -27.39 -19.68 -8.60
N ALA A 146 -27.50 -20.51 -7.57
CA ALA A 146 -26.41 -21.33 -7.08
C ALA A 146 -26.82 -22.80 -6.95
N ALA A 147 -25.83 -23.68 -7.14
CA ALA A 147 -25.97 -25.13 -7.03
C ALA A 147 -25.00 -25.65 -5.98
N MET A 148 -25.51 -26.42 -5.02
CA MET A 148 -24.73 -26.98 -3.92
C MET A 148 -24.43 -28.45 -4.18
N PHE A 149 -23.14 -28.81 -4.36
CA PHE A 149 -22.69 -30.19 -4.50
C PHE A 149 -21.79 -30.59 -3.32
N ARG A 150 -22.35 -31.34 -2.38
CA ARG A 150 -21.62 -31.83 -1.20
C ARG A 150 -20.80 -33.07 -1.54
N GLN A 151 -19.60 -33.14 -0.96
CA GLN A 151 -18.64 -34.22 -1.11
C GLN A 151 -18.10 -34.62 0.26
N HIS A 152 -17.90 -35.91 0.50
CA HIS A 152 -17.50 -36.43 1.82
C HIS A 152 -16.06 -36.94 1.87
N THR A 153 -15.45 -37.12 0.71
CA THR A 153 -14.16 -37.78 0.58
C THR A 153 -13.19 -36.93 -0.24
N SER A 154 -11.91 -37.06 0.08
CA SER A 154 -10.86 -36.53 -0.78
C SER A 154 -10.69 -37.43 -2.01
N ARG A 155 -9.92 -36.96 -2.99
CA ARG A 155 -9.49 -37.79 -4.13
C ARG A 155 -8.70 -39.04 -3.70
N ALA A 156 -8.13 -39.06 -2.49
CA ALA A 156 -7.43 -40.20 -1.92
C ALA A 156 -8.37 -41.16 -1.14
N LEU A 157 -9.67 -40.87 -1.09
CA LEU A 157 -10.69 -41.47 -0.22
C LEU A 157 -10.44 -41.25 1.28
N ASP A 158 -9.71 -40.19 1.64
CA ASP A 158 -9.63 -39.78 3.05
C ASP A 158 -10.89 -38.99 3.40
N PRO A 159 -11.32 -38.97 4.67
CA PRO A 159 -12.47 -38.17 5.05
C PRO A 159 -12.16 -36.68 4.83
N GLN A 160 -12.96 -36.02 4.00
CA GLN A 160 -12.83 -34.62 3.66
C GLN A 160 -14.20 -34.05 3.28
N LEU A 161 -14.91 -33.53 4.28
CA LEU A 161 -16.20 -32.88 4.07
C LEU A 161 -15.99 -31.50 3.41
N HIS A 162 -16.56 -31.33 2.22
CA HIS A 162 -16.53 -30.07 1.50
C HIS A 162 -17.74 -29.93 0.57
N THR A 163 -18.07 -28.70 0.21
CA THR A 163 -19.17 -28.43 -0.72
C THR A 163 -18.71 -27.48 -1.81
N HIS A 164 -19.00 -27.83 -3.06
CA HIS A 164 -18.87 -26.95 -4.20
C HIS A 164 -20.17 -26.14 -4.35
N LEU A 165 -20.14 -24.86 -3.97
CA LEU A 165 -21.22 -23.92 -4.21
C LEU A 165 -20.98 -23.24 -5.56
N VAL A 166 -21.58 -23.79 -6.61
CA VAL A 166 -21.43 -23.31 -7.99
C VAL A 166 -22.45 -22.21 -8.27
N ILE A 167 -21.98 -20.97 -8.34
CA ILE A 167 -22.79 -19.80 -8.64
C ILE A 167 -22.72 -19.52 -10.14
N ALA A 168 -23.86 -19.53 -10.82
CA ALA A 168 -23.93 -19.18 -12.23
C ALA A 168 -23.52 -17.73 -12.44
N ASN A 169 -22.83 -17.42 -13.54
CA ASN A 169 -22.49 -16.04 -13.89
C ASN A 169 -23.69 -15.28 -14.48
N ARG A 170 -24.87 -15.45 -13.87
CA ARG A 170 -26.14 -14.86 -14.25
C ARG A 170 -26.91 -14.45 -13.00
N VAL A 171 -27.18 -13.15 -12.92
CA VAL A 171 -28.00 -12.54 -11.89
C VAL A 171 -28.99 -11.58 -12.53
N LYS A 172 -30.10 -11.34 -11.84
CA LYS A 172 -31.12 -10.43 -12.31
C LYS A 172 -30.83 -9.01 -11.78
N SER A 173 -30.86 -8.00 -12.63
CA SER A 173 -30.77 -6.59 -12.23
C SER A 173 -32.13 -6.06 -11.77
N PRO A 174 -32.16 -4.94 -11.03
CA PRO A 174 -33.40 -4.30 -10.57
C PRO A 174 -34.37 -3.87 -11.68
N ASP A 175 -33.89 -3.77 -12.93
CA ASP A 175 -34.71 -3.50 -14.11
C ASP A 175 -35.24 -4.77 -14.81
N GLY A 176 -35.04 -5.94 -14.19
CA GLY A 176 -35.53 -7.24 -14.65
C GLY A 176 -34.67 -7.94 -15.71
N ARG A 177 -33.54 -7.37 -16.13
CA ARG A 177 -32.62 -8.02 -17.08
C ARG A 177 -31.72 -9.04 -16.41
N TRP A 178 -31.33 -10.08 -17.16
CA TRP A 178 -30.30 -11.03 -16.72
C TRP A 178 -28.94 -10.57 -17.23
N LEU A 179 -28.01 -10.36 -16.30
CA LEU A 179 -26.68 -9.82 -16.55
C LEU A 179 -25.61 -10.69 -15.87
N ALA A 180 -24.34 -10.42 -16.17
CA ALA A 180 -23.23 -11.11 -15.54
C ALA A 180 -23.06 -10.65 -14.08
N LEU A 181 -22.70 -11.59 -13.21
CA LEU A 181 -22.35 -11.30 -11.81
C LEU A 181 -21.04 -10.52 -11.77
N ASP A 182 -20.98 -9.46 -10.97
CA ASP A 182 -19.72 -8.79 -10.65
C ASP A 182 -18.94 -9.57 -9.59
N ALA A 183 -18.29 -10.65 -9.99
CA ALA A 183 -17.58 -11.54 -9.06
C ALA A 183 -16.26 -10.97 -8.50
N ARG A 184 -15.95 -9.69 -8.75
CA ARG A 184 -14.73 -9.05 -8.20
C ARG A 184 -14.75 -9.02 -6.68
N THR A 185 -15.90 -8.77 -6.07
CA THR A 185 -16.09 -8.77 -4.60
C THR A 185 -15.85 -10.18 -4.05
N ILE A 186 -16.59 -11.18 -4.54
CA ILE A 186 -16.49 -12.59 -4.09
C ILE A 186 -15.05 -13.13 -4.17
N LYS A 187 -14.30 -12.77 -5.23
CA LYS A 187 -12.89 -13.16 -5.36
C LYS A 187 -11.98 -12.49 -4.33
N LYS A 188 -12.18 -11.19 -4.07
CA LYS A 188 -11.37 -10.45 -3.10
C LYS A 188 -11.78 -10.77 -1.64
N ASP A 189 -13.02 -11.19 -1.41
CA ASP A 189 -13.60 -11.40 -0.07
C ASP A 189 -13.52 -12.85 0.42
N GLN A 190 -12.81 -13.68 -0.32
CA GLN A 190 -12.51 -15.08 -0.02
C GLN A 190 -12.12 -15.38 1.44
N ARG A 191 -11.35 -14.50 2.10
CA ARG A 191 -11.01 -14.65 3.52
C ARG A 191 -12.18 -14.35 4.46
N ALA A 192 -13.02 -13.38 4.12
CA ALA A 192 -14.25 -13.07 4.84
C ALA A 192 -15.26 -14.22 4.71
N LEU A 193 -15.46 -14.72 3.48
CA LEU A 193 -16.25 -15.91 3.18
C LEU A 193 -15.79 -17.12 4.02
N SER A 194 -14.47 -17.31 4.14
CA SER A 194 -13.90 -18.35 4.99
C SER A 194 -14.24 -18.14 6.47
N ALA A 195 -14.08 -16.93 7.00
CA ALA A 195 -14.34 -16.65 8.41
C ALA A 195 -15.82 -16.85 8.79
N ILE A 196 -16.76 -16.35 7.96
CA ILE A 196 -18.21 -16.47 8.24
C ILE A 196 -18.69 -17.93 8.14
N TYR A 197 -18.19 -18.70 7.17
CA TYR A 197 -18.49 -20.13 7.06
C TYR A 197 -18.01 -20.89 8.29
N HIS A 198 -16.78 -20.65 8.74
CA HIS A 198 -16.23 -21.33 9.92
C HIS A 198 -16.93 -20.89 11.21
N ALA A 199 -17.29 -19.61 11.37
CA ALA A 199 -18.05 -19.14 12.52
C ALA A 199 -19.43 -19.81 12.59
N GLY A 200 -20.17 -19.86 11.48
CA GLY A 200 -21.46 -20.55 11.40
C GLY A 200 -21.34 -22.05 11.65
N LEU A 201 -20.35 -22.73 11.05
CA LEU A 201 -20.11 -24.16 11.23
C LEU A 201 -19.82 -24.51 12.71
N ARG A 202 -18.98 -23.70 13.38
CA ARG A 202 -18.70 -23.90 14.80
C ARG A 202 -19.96 -23.80 15.64
N ALA A 203 -20.76 -22.77 15.42
CA ALA A 203 -21.97 -22.55 16.19
C ALA A 203 -23.02 -23.65 15.99
N GLU A 204 -23.21 -24.12 14.75
CA GLU A 204 -24.12 -25.24 14.44
C GLU A 204 -23.66 -26.55 15.10
N LEU A 205 -22.37 -26.88 15.02
CA LEU A 205 -21.84 -28.10 15.62
C LEU A 205 -21.86 -28.04 17.16
N THR A 206 -21.58 -26.88 17.76
CA THR A 206 -21.72 -26.69 19.21
C THR A 206 -23.19 -26.77 19.62
N GLN A 207 -24.13 -26.23 18.84
CA GLN A 207 -25.56 -26.33 19.09
C GLN A 207 -26.09 -27.77 18.97
N ARG A 208 -25.65 -28.53 17.96
CA ARG A 208 -26.17 -29.88 17.68
C ARG A 208 -25.48 -30.95 18.52
N LEU A 209 -24.16 -30.90 18.61
CA LEU A 209 -23.32 -31.98 19.16
C LEU A 209 -22.53 -31.57 20.42
N GLY A 210 -22.57 -30.30 20.85
CA GLY A 210 -21.88 -29.86 22.07
C GLY A 210 -20.35 -29.97 22.01
N VAL A 211 -19.76 -29.85 20.81
CA VAL A 211 -18.31 -29.96 20.62
C VAL A 211 -17.55 -28.74 21.15
N ARG A 212 -16.30 -28.95 21.59
CA ARG A 212 -15.37 -27.87 21.96
C ARG A 212 -14.36 -27.60 20.86
N TRP A 213 -13.92 -26.36 20.75
CA TRP A 213 -12.98 -25.92 19.73
C TRP A 213 -11.67 -25.44 20.35
N HIS A 214 -10.56 -25.64 19.63
CA HIS A 214 -9.36 -24.86 19.88
C HIS A 214 -9.59 -23.37 19.58
N GLN A 215 -8.68 -22.52 20.06
CA GLN A 215 -8.69 -21.11 19.70
C GLN A 215 -8.59 -20.97 18.17
N PRO A 216 -9.49 -20.23 17.51
CA PRO A 216 -9.42 -20.04 16.07
C PRO A 216 -8.14 -19.30 15.65
N GLU A 217 -7.43 -19.85 14.67
CA GLU A 217 -6.32 -19.18 13.99
C GLU A 217 -6.79 -18.73 12.61
N ASN A 218 -6.74 -17.41 12.35
CA ASN A 218 -7.31 -16.82 11.12
C ASN A 218 -8.79 -17.19 10.88
N GLY A 219 -9.55 -17.37 11.96
CA GLY A 219 -10.98 -17.72 11.92
C GLY A 219 -11.27 -19.21 11.73
N ILE A 220 -10.25 -20.09 11.66
CA ILE A 220 -10.40 -21.54 11.50
C ILE A 220 -9.96 -22.22 12.80
N ALA A 221 -10.73 -23.21 13.27
CA ALA A 221 -10.39 -24.00 14.45
C ALA A 221 -10.61 -25.49 14.18
N GLU A 222 -9.81 -26.34 14.81
CA GLU A 222 -10.07 -27.78 14.92
C GLU A 222 -10.83 -28.06 16.24
N ILE A 223 -11.61 -29.15 16.26
CA ILE A 223 -12.31 -29.63 17.46
C ILE A 223 -11.26 -30.07 18.49
N ALA A 224 -11.33 -29.53 19.70
CA ALA A 224 -10.31 -29.69 20.74
C ALA A 224 -10.15 -31.14 21.23
N ASP A 225 -11.24 -31.90 21.16
CA ASP A 225 -11.33 -33.27 21.65
C ASP A 225 -11.01 -34.33 20.58
N VAL A 226 -10.69 -33.92 19.35
CA VAL A 226 -10.21 -34.83 18.30
C VAL A 226 -8.68 -34.93 18.37
N PRO A 227 -8.10 -36.11 18.62
CA PRO A 227 -6.65 -36.27 18.75
C PRO A 227 -5.85 -35.82 17.52
N GLU A 228 -4.77 -35.06 17.75
CA GLU A 228 -3.87 -34.57 16.68
C GLU A 228 -3.28 -35.71 15.83
N ALA A 229 -2.99 -36.87 16.44
CA ALA A 229 -2.49 -38.03 15.71
C ALA A 229 -3.50 -38.57 14.67
N LEU A 230 -4.82 -38.44 14.89
CA LEU A 230 -5.82 -38.79 13.85
C LEU A 230 -5.85 -37.76 12.73
N ILE A 231 -5.72 -36.48 13.07
CA ILE A 231 -5.62 -35.40 12.08
C ILE A 231 -4.42 -35.65 11.17
N LEU A 232 -3.27 -36.01 11.76
CA LEU A 232 -2.06 -36.38 11.03
C LEU A 232 -2.24 -37.65 10.20
N GLU A 233 -2.81 -38.73 10.75
CA GLU A 233 -3.04 -40.00 10.03
C GLU A 233 -3.91 -39.80 8.79
N PHE A 234 -5.09 -39.18 8.95
CA PHE A 234 -6.00 -38.93 7.83
C PHE A 234 -5.51 -37.82 6.88
N SER A 235 -4.40 -37.15 7.19
CA SER A 235 -3.71 -36.21 6.31
C SER A 235 -2.47 -36.81 5.65
N ALA A 236 -1.83 -37.81 6.27
CA ALA A 236 -0.64 -38.48 5.78
C ALA A 236 -0.88 -39.24 4.47
N ARG A 237 -2.06 -39.86 4.32
CA ARG A 237 -2.44 -40.55 3.09
C ARG A 237 -2.65 -39.59 1.92
N THR A 238 -3.22 -38.41 2.15
CA THR A 238 -3.30 -37.36 1.14
C THR A 238 -1.89 -36.88 0.74
N ALA A 239 -0.96 -36.75 1.69
CA ALA A 239 0.43 -36.43 1.40
C ALA A 239 1.16 -37.55 0.62
N GLU A 240 0.90 -38.81 0.95
CA GLU A 240 1.51 -39.97 0.28
C GLU A 240 0.94 -40.19 -1.14
N MET A 241 -0.36 -39.93 -1.34
CA MET A 241 -0.99 -39.92 -2.66
C MET A 241 -0.41 -38.81 -3.52
N ARG A 242 -0.30 -37.57 -3.00
CA ARG A 242 0.36 -36.46 -3.69
C ARG A 242 1.78 -36.84 -4.10
N ARG A 243 2.56 -37.43 -3.19
CA ARG A 243 3.91 -37.95 -3.50
C ARG A 243 3.91 -38.96 -4.64
N ARG A 244 3.02 -39.96 -4.62
CA ARG A 244 2.93 -40.98 -5.68
C ARG A 244 2.43 -40.41 -7.00
N LEU A 245 1.53 -39.43 -6.94
CA LEU A 245 1.04 -38.69 -8.10
C LEU A 245 2.21 -37.96 -8.73
N ASP A 246 2.97 -37.19 -7.95
CA ASP A 246 4.17 -36.49 -8.44
C ASP A 246 5.14 -37.47 -9.10
N GLU A 247 5.40 -38.65 -8.50
CA GLU A 247 6.27 -39.69 -9.10
C GLU A 247 5.71 -40.28 -10.41
N LYS A 248 4.39 -40.37 -10.55
CA LYS A 248 3.73 -40.88 -11.75
C LYS A 248 3.71 -39.84 -12.85
N LEU A 249 3.41 -38.60 -12.52
CA LEU A 249 3.47 -37.51 -13.45
C LEU A 249 4.92 -37.27 -13.90
N ASP A 250 5.90 -37.41 -12.99
CA ASP A 250 7.32 -37.27 -13.30
C ASP A 250 7.72 -38.32 -14.35
N ARG A 251 7.35 -39.59 -14.13
CA ARG A 251 7.58 -40.67 -15.09
C ARG A 251 6.82 -40.48 -16.41
N PHE A 252 5.58 -39.98 -16.36
CA PHE A 252 4.79 -39.74 -17.58
C PHE A 252 5.47 -38.66 -18.43
N ALA A 253 5.84 -37.54 -17.83
CA ALA A 253 6.53 -36.46 -18.51
C ALA A 253 7.87 -36.92 -19.08
N ASP A 254 8.67 -37.67 -18.32
CA ASP A 254 9.98 -38.18 -18.76
C ASP A 254 9.86 -39.19 -19.92
N SER A 255 8.78 -39.98 -19.96
CA SER A 255 8.57 -41.00 -21.01
C SER A 255 7.87 -40.47 -22.26
N MET A 256 6.95 -39.52 -22.10
CA MET A 256 6.12 -39.00 -23.19
C MET A 256 6.62 -37.67 -23.77
N GLY A 257 7.56 -37.00 -23.10
CA GLY A 257 8.06 -35.67 -23.49
C GLY A 257 6.98 -34.57 -23.45
N ARG A 258 5.86 -34.82 -22.77
CA ARG A 258 4.74 -33.90 -22.57
C ARG A 258 3.99 -34.25 -21.30
N ASP A 259 3.21 -33.30 -20.80
CA ASP A 259 2.35 -33.55 -19.67
C ASP A 259 1.09 -34.33 -20.03
N PRO A 260 0.49 -35.01 -19.04
CA PRO A 260 -0.75 -35.70 -19.24
C PRO A 260 -1.91 -34.70 -19.46
N THR A 261 -2.73 -34.95 -20.47
CA THR A 261 -4.02 -34.27 -20.69
C THR A 261 -4.90 -34.37 -19.44
N PRO A 262 -5.94 -33.53 -19.24
CA PRO A 262 -6.81 -33.62 -18.06
C PRO A 262 -7.32 -35.05 -17.78
N ARG A 263 -7.65 -35.80 -18.83
CA ARG A 263 -8.09 -37.20 -18.75
C ARG A 263 -6.96 -38.17 -18.40
N GLU A 264 -5.73 -37.94 -18.87
CA GLU A 264 -4.56 -38.75 -18.52
C GLU A 264 -4.07 -38.43 -17.11
N ARG A 265 -4.09 -37.16 -16.70
CA ARG A 265 -3.73 -36.71 -15.36
C ARG A 265 -4.70 -37.32 -14.37
N TRP A 266 -5.99 -37.25 -14.68
CA TRP A 266 -7.03 -37.95 -13.94
C TRP A 266 -6.74 -39.45 -13.80
N ARG A 267 -6.27 -40.13 -14.87
CA ARG A 267 -5.89 -41.55 -14.80
C ARG A 267 -4.71 -41.76 -13.85
N LEU A 268 -3.68 -40.92 -13.93
CA LEU A 268 -2.47 -41.02 -13.09
C LEU A 268 -2.78 -40.68 -11.63
N GLU A 269 -3.65 -39.71 -11.36
CA GLU A 269 -4.21 -39.40 -10.04
C GLU A 269 -4.97 -40.59 -9.47
N ARG A 270 -5.83 -41.21 -10.28
CA ARG A 270 -6.56 -42.42 -9.88
C ARG A 270 -5.61 -43.58 -9.57
N GLU A 271 -4.62 -43.80 -10.41
CA GLU A 271 -3.61 -44.82 -10.14
C GLU A 271 -2.79 -44.49 -8.89
N ALA A 272 -2.42 -43.23 -8.65
CA ALA A 272 -1.69 -42.82 -7.45
C ALA A 272 -2.50 -43.07 -6.18
N ALA A 273 -3.80 -42.74 -6.21
CA ALA A 273 -4.74 -42.97 -5.13
C ALA A 273 -5.06 -44.45 -4.87
N VAL A 274 -4.90 -45.32 -5.88
CA VAL A 274 -5.01 -46.79 -5.75
C VAL A 274 -3.69 -47.38 -5.24
N ASP A 275 -2.57 -46.95 -5.78
CA ASP A 275 -1.22 -47.37 -5.37
C ASP A 275 -0.90 -46.92 -3.94
N SER A 276 -1.59 -45.87 -3.45
CA SER A 276 -1.51 -45.42 -2.06
C SER A 276 -2.38 -46.16 -1.07
N ARG A 277 -3.06 -47.24 -1.49
CA ARG A 277 -3.85 -48.08 -0.58
C ARG A 277 -3.07 -49.33 -0.16
N PRO A 278 -3.27 -49.81 1.08
CA PRO A 278 -3.02 -51.21 1.40
C PRO A 278 -3.83 -52.13 0.46
N ARG A 279 -3.28 -53.27 0.04
CA ARG A 279 -3.91 -54.14 -0.98
C ARG A 279 -5.28 -54.68 -0.51
N LYS A 280 -6.39 -54.09 -0.99
CA LYS A 280 -7.69 -54.74 -1.27
C LYS A 280 -8.69 -53.83 -2.04
N SER A 281 -9.38 -54.48 -2.99
CA SER A 281 -10.65 -54.19 -3.71
C SER A 281 -10.88 -52.88 -4.51
N LYS A 282 -11.43 -53.07 -5.73
CA LYS A 282 -12.01 -52.03 -6.60
C LYS A 282 -13.50 -51.89 -6.29
N SER A 283 -14.00 -50.65 -6.36
CA SER A 283 -15.31 -50.11 -5.92
C SER A 283 -15.58 -50.26 -4.42
N VAL A 284 -15.63 -49.13 -3.70
CA VAL A 284 -15.86 -49.06 -2.26
C VAL A 284 -17.24 -48.45 -2.05
N ASP A 285 -18.12 -49.18 -1.39
CA ASP A 285 -19.43 -48.68 -0.92
C ASP A 285 -19.23 -47.71 0.25
N ALA A 286 -20.14 -46.77 0.48
CA ALA A 286 -20.05 -45.78 1.56
C ALA A 286 -19.90 -46.44 2.92
N ALA A 287 -20.67 -47.51 3.18
CA ALA A 287 -20.59 -48.27 4.42
C ALA A 287 -19.20 -48.88 4.62
N GLN A 288 -18.63 -49.46 3.55
CA GLN A 288 -17.27 -50.02 3.59
C GLN A 288 -16.22 -48.94 3.83
N LEU A 289 -16.42 -47.73 3.29
CA LEU A 289 -15.47 -46.64 3.49
C LEU A 289 -15.44 -46.15 4.94
N HIS A 290 -16.59 -46.07 5.60
CA HIS A 290 -16.67 -45.76 7.02
C HIS A 290 -16.02 -46.86 7.87
N ASP A 291 -16.23 -48.14 7.53
CA ASP A 291 -15.55 -49.24 8.22
C ASP A 291 -14.02 -49.19 8.03
N ASP A 292 -13.55 -48.87 6.82
CA ASP A 292 -12.13 -48.68 6.54
C ASP A 292 -11.53 -47.55 7.39
N TRP A 293 -12.22 -46.40 7.52
CA TRP A 293 -11.76 -45.30 8.37
C TRP A 293 -11.73 -45.66 9.85
N ARG A 294 -12.72 -46.43 10.33
CA ARG A 294 -12.73 -46.93 11.71
C ARG A 294 -11.57 -47.89 11.97
N ASP A 295 -11.28 -48.77 11.02
CA ASP A 295 -10.13 -49.68 11.12
C ASP A 295 -8.79 -48.95 11.07
N GLN A 296 -8.68 -47.86 10.28
CA GLN A 296 -7.50 -47.00 10.27
C GLN A 296 -7.27 -46.33 11.64
N ALA A 297 -8.32 -45.82 12.27
CA ALA A 297 -8.21 -45.26 13.63
C ALA A 297 -7.75 -46.31 14.65
N ARG A 298 -8.30 -47.53 14.58
CA ARG A 298 -7.87 -48.65 15.44
C ARG A 298 -6.41 -49.04 15.20
N ALA A 299 -5.92 -48.96 13.97
CA ALA A 299 -4.54 -49.30 13.62
C ALA A 299 -3.50 -48.41 14.30
N ILE A 300 -3.86 -47.16 14.64
CA ILE A 300 -3.02 -46.24 15.43
C ILE A 300 -3.34 -46.26 16.93
N GLY A 301 -4.12 -47.25 17.38
CA GLY A 301 -4.46 -47.47 18.79
C GLY A 301 -5.60 -46.61 19.32
N MET A 302 -6.48 -46.09 18.45
CA MET A 302 -7.62 -45.27 18.84
C MET A 302 -8.95 -45.98 18.54
N GLU A 303 -9.78 -46.18 19.57
CA GLU A 303 -11.12 -46.75 19.38
C GLU A 303 -12.10 -45.67 18.89
N PRO A 304 -12.73 -45.84 17.71
CA PRO A 304 -13.61 -44.82 17.13
C PRO A 304 -14.75 -44.36 18.03
N SER A 305 -15.41 -45.29 18.75
CA SER A 305 -16.52 -44.93 19.64
C SER A 305 -16.05 -44.04 20.79
N GLN A 306 -14.87 -44.34 21.36
CA GLN A 306 -14.27 -43.53 22.42
C GLN A 306 -13.94 -42.12 21.91
N VAL A 307 -13.38 -42.00 20.70
CA VAL A 307 -13.09 -40.69 20.08
C VAL A 307 -14.35 -39.85 19.91
N ILE A 308 -15.46 -40.46 19.48
CA ILE A 308 -16.75 -39.76 19.32
C ILE A 308 -17.33 -39.39 20.68
N GLU A 309 -17.39 -40.34 21.62
CA GLU A 309 -17.85 -40.08 22.99
C GLU A 309 -17.07 -38.92 23.62
N ASP A 310 -15.74 -38.89 23.46
CA ASP A 310 -14.85 -37.83 23.95
C ASP A 310 -15.07 -36.47 23.28
N ALA A 311 -15.55 -36.44 22.04
CA ALA A 311 -15.73 -35.22 21.27
C ALA A 311 -17.11 -34.56 21.43
N VAL A 312 -18.18 -35.34 21.63
CA VAL A 312 -19.55 -34.84 21.69
C VAL A 312 -20.04 -34.65 23.15
N ASP A 313 -21.12 -33.90 23.32
CA ASP A 313 -21.74 -33.61 24.61
C ASP A 313 -20.76 -33.05 25.65
N ARG A 314 -19.88 -32.14 25.23
CA ARG A 314 -18.88 -31.49 26.10
C ARG A 314 -19.32 -30.11 26.57
N VAL A 315 -20.16 -29.43 25.79
CA VAL A 315 -20.76 -28.12 26.11
C VAL A 315 -22.26 -28.29 26.30
N PHE A 316 -22.71 -28.16 27.55
CA PHE A 316 -24.12 -28.32 27.93
C PHE A 316 -24.88 -27.00 28.07
N LEU A 317 -24.17 -25.92 28.41
CA LEU A 317 -24.71 -24.57 28.47
C LEU A 317 -24.59 -23.95 27.08
N ARG A 318 -25.71 -23.92 26.37
CA ARG A 318 -25.84 -23.29 25.05
C ARG A 318 -26.19 -21.83 25.29
N GLU A 319 -25.19 -20.96 25.25
CA GLU A 319 -25.42 -19.53 25.40
C GLU A 319 -25.59 -18.87 24.02
N PRO A 320 -26.62 -18.02 23.84
CA PRO A 320 -26.66 -17.11 22.71
C PRO A 320 -25.48 -16.14 22.79
N ILE A 321 -25.18 -15.44 21.69
CA ILE A 321 -24.16 -14.37 21.72
C ILE A 321 -24.60 -13.33 22.75
N ASP A 322 -23.79 -13.14 23.79
CA ASP A 322 -24.00 -12.12 24.80
C ASP A 322 -23.87 -10.73 24.14
N PRO A 323 -24.95 -9.92 24.07
CA PRO A 323 -24.89 -8.58 23.50
C PRO A 323 -23.89 -7.66 24.21
N ASP A 324 -23.57 -7.93 25.49
CA ASP A 324 -22.59 -7.15 26.24
C ASP A 324 -21.14 -7.40 25.73
N LEU A 325 -20.91 -8.46 24.92
CA LEU A 325 -19.62 -8.72 24.28
C LEU A 325 -19.44 -7.99 22.93
N ASP A 326 -20.50 -7.45 22.34
CA ASP A 326 -20.44 -6.79 21.02
C ASP A 326 -19.37 -5.68 21.00
N ASP A 327 -19.32 -4.84 22.03
CA ASP A 327 -18.39 -3.71 22.09
C ASP A 327 -16.91 -4.15 22.25
N LEU A 328 -16.68 -5.25 22.98
CA LEU A 328 -15.35 -5.83 23.17
C LEU A 328 -14.86 -6.50 21.89
N ILE A 329 -15.71 -7.27 21.22
CA ILE A 329 -15.42 -7.87 19.92
C ILE A 329 -15.14 -6.78 18.89
N ALA A 330 -15.92 -5.70 18.90
CA ALA A 330 -15.68 -4.54 18.06
C ALA A 330 -14.30 -3.90 18.31
N ASP A 331 -13.87 -3.73 19.57
CA ASP A 331 -12.56 -3.15 19.91
C ASP A 331 -11.42 -4.05 19.44
N TRP A 332 -11.54 -5.37 19.65
CA TRP A 332 -10.55 -6.33 19.18
C TRP A 332 -10.51 -6.45 17.66
N ALA A 333 -11.66 -6.39 16.98
CA ALA A 333 -11.73 -6.40 15.52
C ALA A 333 -11.05 -5.17 14.91
N VAL A 334 -11.32 -3.97 15.46
CA VAL A 334 -10.65 -2.73 15.05
C VAL A 334 -9.15 -2.78 15.39
N GLY A 335 -8.78 -3.28 16.57
CA GLY A 335 -7.38 -3.47 16.95
C GLY A 335 -6.62 -4.37 15.98
N ALA A 336 -7.19 -5.55 15.65
CA ALA A 336 -6.60 -6.52 14.75
C ALA A 336 -6.44 -5.97 13.32
N ILE A 337 -7.46 -5.31 12.77
CA ILE A 337 -7.40 -4.80 11.40
C ILE A 337 -6.45 -3.60 11.28
N THR A 338 -6.44 -2.70 12.27
CA THR A 338 -5.59 -1.50 12.27
C THR A 338 -4.11 -1.84 12.42
N GLU A 339 -3.75 -2.95 13.07
CA GLU A 339 -2.37 -3.43 13.15
C GLU A 339 -1.84 -3.85 11.77
N GLN A 340 -2.71 -4.43 10.94
CA GLN A 340 -2.32 -5.04 9.67
C GLN A 340 -2.42 -4.09 8.46
N GLN A 341 -3.36 -3.15 8.46
CA GLN A 341 -3.68 -2.32 7.29
C GLN A 341 -3.98 -0.86 7.67
N SER A 342 -3.67 0.07 6.75
CA SER A 342 -4.02 1.49 6.85
C SER A 342 -5.47 1.74 6.43
N SER A 343 -5.97 0.96 5.47
CA SER A 343 -7.36 1.01 5.03
C SER A 343 -7.84 -0.36 4.61
N TRP A 344 -9.15 -0.61 4.73
CA TRP A 344 -9.75 -1.91 4.46
C TRP A 344 -11.14 -1.78 3.84
N ARG A 345 -11.63 -2.86 3.26
CA ARG A 345 -13.01 -2.96 2.76
C ARG A 345 -13.95 -3.43 3.87
N PRO A 346 -15.26 -3.15 3.81
CA PRO A 346 -16.21 -3.59 4.83
C PRO A 346 -16.17 -5.10 5.11
N ALA A 347 -16.03 -5.93 4.07
CA ALA A 347 -15.95 -7.39 4.23
C ALA A 347 -14.73 -7.86 5.06
N GLU A 348 -13.65 -7.09 5.11
CA GLU A 348 -12.50 -7.42 5.95
C GLU A 348 -12.78 -7.17 7.43
N LEU A 349 -13.67 -6.23 7.76
CA LEU A 349 -14.16 -6.05 9.11
C LEU A 349 -15.10 -7.18 9.52
N VAL A 350 -16.00 -7.62 8.62
CA VAL A 350 -16.83 -8.83 8.82
C VAL A 350 -15.95 -10.04 9.11
N ARG A 351 -14.81 -10.18 8.40
CA ARG A 351 -13.84 -11.25 8.67
C ARG A 351 -13.32 -11.22 10.11
N GLU A 352 -12.90 -10.06 10.60
CA GLU A 352 -12.34 -9.96 11.97
C GLU A 352 -13.41 -10.22 13.03
N VAL A 353 -14.62 -9.69 12.84
CA VAL A 353 -15.75 -9.96 13.74
C VAL A 353 -16.08 -11.46 13.77
N ALA A 354 -16.23 -12.09 12.61
CA ALA A 354 -16.53 -13.52 12.51
C ALA A 354 -15.40 -14.40 13.10
N ALA A 355 -14.14 -13.99 12.96
CA ALA A 355 -13.00 -14.69 13.55
C ALA A 355 -13.00 -14.64 15.09
N LEU A 356 -13.57 -13.58 15.68
CA LEU A 356 -13.70 -13.37 17.12
C LEU A 356 -15.00 -13.92 17.72
N CYS A 357 -15.88 -14.52 16.90
CA CYS A 357 -17.08 -15.21 17.38
C CYS A 357 -16.68 -16.26 18.44
N PRO A 358 -17.22 -16.19 19.69
CA PRO A 358 -16.86 -17.11 20.76
C PRO A 358 -17.08 -18.57 20.35
N THR A 359 -16.15 -19.45 20.73
CA THR A 359 -16.15 -20.87 20.35
C THR A 359 -17.25 -21.70 21.03
N GLU A 360 -17.83 -21.20 22.11
CA GLU A 360 -18.89 -21.86 22.88
C GLU A 360 -20.30 -21.42 22.44
N THR A 361 -20.38 -20.50 21.47
CA THR A 361 -21.66 -19.99 20.96
C THR A 361 -22.47 -21.11 20.31
N ALA A 362 -23.73 -21.26 20.71
CA ALA A 362 -24.67 -22.23 20.13
C ALA A 362 -25.82 -21.50 19.45
N ALA A 363 -25.78 -21.40 18.12
CA ALA A 363 -26.80 -20.73 17.32
C ALA A 363 -26.79 -21.22 15.87
N GLU A 364 -27.89 -20.94 15.16
CA GLU A 364 -28.00 -21.21 13.73
C GLU A 364 -26.96 -20.41 12.95
N ALA A 365 -26.38 -21.01 11.91
CA ALA A 365 -25.33 -20.39 11.12
C ALA A 365 -25.77 -19.03 10.53
N GLU A 366 -27.01 -18.90 10.03
CA GLU A 366 -27.53 -17.64 9.50
C GLU A 366 -27.58 -16.54 10.57
N THR A 367 -27.88 -16.90 11.83
CA THR A 367 -27.87 -15.94 12.95
C THR A 367 -26.45 -15.40 13.19
N ILE A 368 -25.44 -16.28 13.19
CA ILE A 368 -24.03 -15.88 13.35
C ILE A 368 -23.54 -15.01 12.20
N VAL A 369 -23.83 -15.43 10.95
CA VAL A 369 -23.40 -14.69 9.77
C VAL A 369 -24.05 -13.31 9.73
N ARG A 370 -25.35 -13.19 10.05
CA ARG A 370 -26.03 -11.89 10.14
C ARG A 370 -25.55 -11.04 11.31
N TRP A 371 -25.26 -11.64 12.47
CA TRP A 371 -24.68 -10.92 13.60
C TRP A 371 -23.33 -10.31 13.22
N ALA A 372 -22.43 -11.09 12.61
CA ALA A 372 -21.11 -10.59 12.20
C ALA A 372 -21.21 -9.45 11.18
N ASP A 373 -22.13 -9.56 10.21
CA ASP A 373 -22.41 -8.53 9.21
C ASP A 373 -22.93 -7.23 9.85
N ASN A 374 -23.96 -7.35 10.71
CA ASN A 374 -24.58 -6.20 11.38
C ASN A 374 -23.62 -5.51 12.37
N LEU A 375 -22.82 -6.28 13.11
CA LEU A 375 -21.83 -5.73 14.03
C LEU A 375 -20.71 -5.02 13.24
N ALA A 376 -20.23 -5.59 12.15
CA ALA A 376 -19.26 -4.93 11.28
C ALA A 376 -19.80 -3.62 10.70
N ASP A 377 -21.06 -3.58 10.25
CA ASP A 377 -21.71 -2.34 9.79
C ASP A 377 -21.80 -1.28 10.89
N ARG A 378 -22.17 -1.68 12.12
CA ARG A 378 -22.21 -0.78 13.28
C ARG A 378 -20.81 -0.22 13.59
N VAL A 379 -19.80 -1.08 13.63
CA VAL A 379 -18.41 -0.68 13.87
C VAL A 379 -17.90 0.25 12.77
N ALA A 380 -18.24 -0.02 11.51
CA ALA A 380 -17.89 0.86 10.40
C ALA A 380 -18.52 2.26 10.54
N ALA A 381 -19.75 2.35 11.06
CA ALA A 381 -20.45 3.61 11.26
C ALA A 381 -19.96 4.38 12.50
N GLU A 382 -19.63 3.69 13.59
CA GLU A 382 -19.33 4.31 14.89
C GLU A 382 -17.84 4.54 15.13
N ARG A 383 -16.97 3.67 14.59
CA ARG A 383 -15.52 3.63 14.90
C ARG A 383 -14.62 3.86 13.69
N CYS A 384 -15.17 3.86 12.47
CA CYS A 384 -14.39 4.05 11.24
C CYS A 384 -14.73 5.37 10.52
N VAL A 385 -13.85 5.75 9.60
CA VAL A 385 -13.99 6.86 8.66
C VAL A 385 -14.02 6.31 7.25
N ASP A 386 -15.05 6.63 6.48
CA ASP A 386 -15.13 6.29 5.06
C ASP A 386 -14.28 7.29 4.24
N ILE A 387 -13.22 6.79 3.60
CA ILE A 387 -12.28 7.58 2.79
C ILE A 387 -12.53 7.45 1.29
N SER A 388 -13.64 6.85 0.90
CA SER A 388 -14.05 6.68 -0.50
C SER A 388 -14.45 8.01 -1.14
N LYS A 389 -14.69 8.00 -2.47
CA LYS A 389 -15.13 9.20 -3.21
C LYS A 389 -16.30 9.89 -2.53
N PRO A 390 -16.32 11.23 -2.38
CA PRO A 390 -17.49 11.94 -1.88
C PRO A 390 -18.74 11.60 -2.68
N ILE A 391 -19.86 11.38 -1.99
CA ILE A 391 -21.14 11.05 -2.63
C ILE A 391 -21.68 12.30 -3.34
N PRO A 392 -21.89 12.27 -4.66
CA PRO A 392 -22.48 13.38 -5.38
C PRO A 392 -23.90 13.67 -4.90
N SER A 393 -24.27 14.96 -4.81
CA SER A 393 -25.64 15.35 -4.45
C SER A 393 -26.66 14.77 -5.44
N GLY A 394 -27.68 14.08 -4.93
CA GLY A 394 -28.71 13.42 -5.74
C GLY A 394 -28.28 12.11 -6.41
N ALA A 395 -27.12 11.54 -6.05
CA ALA A 395 -26.69 10.25 -6.57
C ALA A 395 -27.68 9.12 -6.21
N LEU A 396 -27.92 8.21 -7.16
CA LEU A 396 -28.59 6.94 -6.87
C LEU A 396 -27.64 6.05 -6.06
N LEU A 397 -28.13 5.51 -4.96
CA LEU A 397 -27.34 4.71 -4.02
C LEU A 397 -27.71 3.23 -4.14
N ARG A 398 -26.71 2.36 -3.95
CA ARG A 398 -26.89 0.94 -3.68
C ARG A 398 -27.32 0.72 -2.22
N ARG A 399 -27.61 -0.53 -1.86
CA ARG A 399 -27.94 -0.94 -0.48
C ARG A 399 -26.86 -0.59 0.53
N ASP A 400 -25.59 -0.62 0.13
CA ASP A 400 -24.44 -0.28 0.97
C ASP A 400 -24.26 1.24 1.21
N GLY A 401 -25.17 2.07 0.68
CA GLY A 401 -25.13 3.53 0.80
C GLY A 401 -24.18 4.22 -0.16
N ARG A 402 -23.51 3.50 -1.07
CA ARG A 402 -22.57 4.07 -2.05
C ARG A 402 -23.23 4.35 -3.41
N PRO A 403 -22.74 5.32 -4.19
CA PRO A 403 -23.25 5.61 -5.53
C PRO A 403 -23.19 4.41 -6.47
N VAL A 404 -24.23 4.24 -7.30
CA VAL A 404 -24.21 3.24 -8.38
C VAL A 404 -23.13 3.51 -9.42
N SER A 405 -22.62 4.74 -9.53
CA SER A 405 -21.51 5.10 -10.42
C SER A 405 -20.14 4.63 -9.90
N GLU A 406 -20.05 4.21 -8.63
CA GLU A 406 -18.82 3.75 -7.99
C GLU A 406 -18.65 2.23 -8.15
N SER A 407 -17.42 1.75 -8.28
CA SER A 407 -17.16 0.30 -8.25
C SER A 407 -17.45 -0.28 -6.87
N ALA A 408 -18.00 -1.49 -6.78
CA ALA A 408 -18.25 -2.16 -5.48
C ALA A 408 -16.96 -2.46 -4.68
N ILE A 409 -15.79 -2.38 -5.31
CA ILE A 409 -14.49 -2.64 -4.68
C ILE A 409 -13.72 -1.36 -4.30
N ASP A 410 -14.28 -0.18 -4.55
CA ASP A 410 -13.60 1.10 -4.29
C ASP A 410 -13.88 1.63 -2.89
N ARG A 411 -14.90 1.11 -2.19
CA ARG A 411 -15.23 1.50 -0.82
C ARG A 411 -14.09 1.13 0.13
N ALA A 412 -13.53 2.13 0.80
CA ALA A 412 -12.42 1.97 1.74
C ALA A 412 -12.70 2.69 3.06
N LEU A 413 -12.43 2.00 4.16
CA LEU A 413 -12.58 2.46 5.53
C LEU A 413 -11.21 2.57 6.21
N THR A 414 -11.09 3.48 7.16
CA THR A 414 -9.94 3.60 8.08
C THR A 414 -10.41 4.05 9.46
N THR A 415 -9.51 4.40 10.38
CA THR A 415 -9.84 5.06 11.66
C THR A 415 -9.24 6.46 11.72
N GLN A 416 -9.83 7.34 12.52
CA GLN A 416 -9.28 8.68 12.74
C GLN A 416 -7.85 8.62 13.32
N ALA A 417 -7.58 7.65 14.20
CA ALA A 417 -6.26 7.45 14.78
C ALA A 417 -5.17 7.13 13.74
N ILE A 418 -5.50 6.39 12.68
CA ILE A 418 -4.57 6.13 11.56
C ILE A 418 -4.30 7.42 10.80
N LEU A 419 -5.35 8.16 10.43
CA LEU A 419 -5.21 9.43 9.71
C LEU A 419 -4.38 10.44 10.49
N ASP A 420 -4.61 10.56 11.80
CA ASP A 420 -3.85 11.45 12.69
C ASP A 420 -2.38 11.04 12.77
N GLN A 421 -2.09 9.73 12.85
CA GLN A 421 -0.71 9.23 12.89
C GLN A 421 0.03 9.50 11.56
N GLU A 422 -0.60 9.19 10.42
CA GLU A 422 -0.02 9.45 9.10
C GLU A 422 0.23 10.94 8.88
N HIS A 423 -0.76 11.77 9.22
CA HIS A 423 -0.62 13.22 9.15
C HIS A 423 0.49 13.73 10.07
N GLY A 424 0.57 13.22 11.30
CA GLY A 424 1.63 13.54 12.25
C GLY A 424 3.03 13.23 11.73
N LEU A 425 3.23 12.07 11.09
CA LEU A 425 4.49 11.70 10.45
C LEU A 425 4.86 12.61 9.28
N ILE A 426 3.88 13.01 8.48
CA ILE A 426 4.09 13.92 7.36
C ILE A 426 4.44 15.34 7.85
N VAL A 427 3.80 15.82 8.91
CA VAL A 427 4.14 17.08 9.57
C VAL A 427 5.54 17.02 10.21
N TRP A 428 5.88 15.93 10.89
CA TRP A 428 7.21 15.67 11.45
C TRP A 428 8.30 15.72 10.39
N ALA A 429 8.08 15.00 9.28
CA ALA A 429 9.00 14.99 8.15
C ALA A 429 9.13 16.37 7.52
N ASP A 430 8.02 17.10 7.31
CA ASP A 430 8.07 18.46 6.77
C ASP A 430 8.92 19.37 7.65
N HIS A 431 8.72 19.35 8.98
CA HIS A 431 9.48 20.18 9.92
C HIS A 431 11.00 19.92 9.84
N ARG A 432 11.40 18.65 9.78
CA ARG A 432 12.82 18.25 9.75
C ARG A 432 13.48 18.40 8.38
N PHE A 433 12.70 18.42 7.30
CA PHE A 433 13.19 18.64 5.94
C PHE A 433 13.43 20.13 5.62
N ARG A 434 13.09 21.07 6.52
CA ARG A 434 13.19 22.54 6.30
C ARG A 434 14.61 23.10 6.16
N HIS A 435 15.63 22.31 6.51
CA HIS A 435 17.03 22.70 6.41
C HIS A 435 17.56 22.44 4.99
N ASP A 436 17.65 23.50 4.17
CA ASP A 436 18.34 23.47 2.87
C ASP A 436 19.81 23.09 3.10
N GLY A 437 20.25 21.99 2.48
CA GLY A 437 21.58 21.38 2.58
C GLY A 437 22.72 22.25 2.03
N ARG A 438 22.93 23.43 2.62
CA ARG A 438 24.07 24.31 2.32
C ARG A 438 25.38 23.76 2.88
N ASP A 439 25.31 22.83 3.83
CA ASP A 439 26.48 22.11 4.34
C ASP A 439 26.70 20.88 3.45
N GLN A 440 27.63 20.97 2.50
CA GLN A 440 28.09 19.85 1.67
C GLN A 440 29.41 19.34 2.23
N PRO A 441 29.39 18.47 3.25
CA PRO A 441 30.62 17.91 3.78
C PRO A 441 31.33 17.11 2.68
N ALA A 442 32.66 17.16 2.69
CA ALA A 442 33.50 16.37 1.79
C ALA A 442 33.53 14.88 2.18
N ALA A 443 32.37 14.26 2.40
CA ALA A 443 32.27 12.85 2.78
C ALA A 443 32.86 11.92 1.71
N ALA A 444 32.70 12.28 0.43
CA ALA A 444 33.23 11.51 -0.69
C ALA A 444 34.76 11.29 -0.64
N THR A 445 35.53 12.16 0.04
CA THR A 445 36.99 11.99 0.17
C THR A 445 37.38 10.83 1.09
N TYR A 446 36.44 10.30 1.86
CA TYR A 446 36.64 9.13 2.72
C TYR A 446 36.35 7.81 2.00
N SER A 447 35.97 7.85 0.72
CA SER A 447 35.71 6.66 -0.08
C SER A 447 37.02 6.08 -0.65
N GLU A 448 37.21 4.78 -0.48
CA GLU A 448 38.31 4.04 -1.13
C GLU A 448 38.01 3.70 -2.60
N VAL A 449 36.75 3.83 -3.01
CA VAL A 449 36.28 3.55 -4.37
C VAL A 449 35.69 4.81 -5.03
N PRO A 450 35.82 4.98 -6.35
CA PRO A 450 35.14 6.06 -7.06
C PRO A 450 33.62 5.97 -6.88
N LEU A 451 33.01 7.04 -6.39
CA LEU A 451 31.55 7.16 -6.24
C LEU A 451 30.92 7.76 -7.48
N THR A 452 29.71 7.33 -7.83
CA THR A 452 28.85 8.07 -8.77
C THR A 452 28.39 9.39 -8.13
N ALA A 453 27.93 10.35 -8.94
CA ALA A 453 27.43 11.62 -8.40
C ALA A 453 26.28 11.41 -7.38
N PRO A 454 25.26 10.59 -7.63
CA PRO A 454 24.22 10.33 -6.63
C PRO A 454 24.72 9.64 -5.35
N GLN A 455 25.73 8.76 -5.45
CA GLN A 455 26.34 8.14 -4.27
C GLN A 455 27.12 9.17 -3.43
N ALA A 456 27.84 10.09 -4.09
CA ALA A 456 28.54 11.18 -3.41
C ALA A 456 27.55 12.16 -2.75
N ASP A 457 26.44 12.48 -3.42
CA ASP A 457 25.38 13.32 -2.88
C ASP A 457 24.72 12.68 -1.66
N ALA A 458 24.41 11.38 -1.73
CA ALA A 458 23.87 10.63 -0.60
C ALA A 458 24.85 10.63 0.58
N ALA A 459 26.15 10.41 0.31
CA ALA A 459 27.18 10.43 1.34
C ALA A 459 27.27 11.81 2.02
N ALA A 460 27.27 12.89 1.23
CA ALA A 460 27.33 14.25 1.73
C ALA A 460 26.09 14.62 2.56
N ALA A 461 24.89 14.26 2.08
CA ALA A 461 23.65 14.55 2.79
C ALA A 461 23.55 13.85 4.15
N VAL A 462 23.89 12.55 4.22
CA VAL A 462 23.90 11.78 5.47
C VAL A 462 24.93 12.36 6.44
N ALA A 463 26.12 12.68 5.94
CA ALA A 463 27.19 13.31 6.72
C ALA A 463 26.89 14.77 7.11
N GLY A 464 25.90 15.42 6.49
CA GLY A 464 25.56 16.83 6.68
C GLY A 464 24.92 17.14 8.04
N ARG A 465 24.15 18.23 8.10
CA ARG A 465 23.47 18.68 9.34
C ARG A 465 21.94 18.58 9.30
N SER A 466 21.32 18.23 8.18
CA SER A 466 19.86 18.11 8.08
C SER A 466 19.30 17.08 9.07
N ASP A 467 18.17 17.40 9.71
CA ASP A 467 17.55 16.57 10.75
C ASP A 467 16.87 15.31 10.21
N LEU A 468 16.49 15.34 8.92
CA LEU A 468 15.98 14.23 8.16
C LEU A 468 16.68 14.16 6.79
N VAL A 469 17.13 12.97 6.41
CA VAL A 469 17.70 12.67 5.10
C VAL A 469 16.98 11.47 4.51
N LEU A 470 16.60 11.55 3.23
CA LEU A 470 15.91 10.49 2.50
C LEU A 470 16.80 10.00 1.35
N VAL A 471 17.13 8.72 1.35
CA VAL A 471 17.94 8.09 0.30
C VAL A 471 17.18 6.89 -0.25
N VAL A 472 16.93 6.90 -1.55
CA VAL A 472 16.30 5.79 -2.27
C VAL A 472 17.36 5.05 -3.07
N GLY A 473 17.51 3.77 -2.80
CA GLY A 473 18.46 2.92 -3.51
C GLY A 473 17.80 1.64 -4.01
N PRO A 474 17.49 1.55 -5.33
CA PRO A 474 17.10 0.31 -5.99
C PRO A 474 18.05 -0.85 -5.67
N ALA A 475 17.56 -2.08 -5.85
CA ALA A 475 18.36 -3.26 -5.61
C ALA A 475 19.68 -3.23 -6.42
N GLY A 476 20.82 -3.30 -5.73
CA GLY A 476 22.14 -3.34 -6.37
C GLY A 476 22.77 -1.99 -6.74
N THR A 477 22.25 -0.85 -6.26
CA THR A 477 22.81 0.49 -6.55
C THR A 477 23.94 0.95 -5.63
N GLY A 478 24.36 0.12 -4.67
CA GLY A 478 25.49 0.41 -3.78
C GLY A 478 25.13 1.33 -2.59
N LYS A 479 23.97 1.13 -1.95
CA LYS A 479 23.55 1.86 -0.72
C LYS A 479 24.66 1.88 0.33
N THR A 480 25.24 0.72 0.65
CA THR A 480 26.34 0.60 1.62
C THR A 480 27.61 1.32 1.17
N THR A 481 27.92 1.29 -0.13
CA THR A 481 29.03 2.03 -0.74
C THR A 481 28.87 3.55 -0.59
N ALA A 482 27.63 4.06 -0.63
CA ALA A 482 27.35 5.47 -0.35
C ALA A 482 27.36 5.82 1.15
N LEU A 483 26.92 4.90 2.02
CA LEU A 483 26.83 5.13 3.47
C LEU A 483 28.19 5.03 4.19
N ALA A 484 29.07 4.13 3.78
CA ALA A 484 30.39 3.95 4.39
C ALA A 484 31.22 5.25 4.48
N PRO A 485 31.39 6.05 3.40
CA PRO A 485 32.12 7.32 3.48
C PRO A 485 31.41 8.37 4.36
N ALA A 486 30.07 8.37 4.40
CA ALA A 486 29.32 9.25 5.29
C ALA A 486 29.58 8.92 6.77
N VAL A 487 29.57 7.65 7.12
CA VAL A 487 29.89 7.14 8.46
C VAL A 487 31.32 7.50 8.85
N ALA A 488 32.29 7.29 7.95
CA ALA A 488 33.68 7.62 8.19
C ALA A 488 33.85 9.13 8.47
N HIS A 489 33.17 9.98 7.69
CA HIS A 489 33.16 11.42 7.90
C HIS A 489 32.54 11.80 9.24
N LEU A 490 31.38 11.24 9.61
CA LEU A 490 30.73 11.52 10.90
C LEU A 490 31.64 11.16 12.08
N ARG A 491 32.27 9.97 12.03
CA ARG A 491 33.22 9.51 13.05
C ARG A 491 34.45 10.40 13.17
N ALA A 492 35.05 10.79 12.04
CA ALA A 492 36.20 11.68 12.01
C ALA A 492 35.91 13.05 12.65
N ASN A 493 34.65 13.49 12.61
CA ASN A 493 34.17 14.73 13.22
C ASN A 493 33.55 14.53 14.61
N GLY A 494 33.74 13.36 15.24
CA GLY A 494 33.25 13.09 16.60
C GLY A 494 31.73 13.02 16.73
N ARG A 495 31.00 12.76 15.63
CA ARG A 495 29.54 12.69 15.61
C ARG A 495 29.07 11.24 15.74
N PRO A 496 28.37 10.88 16.82
CA PRO A 496 27.91 9.52 17.05
C PRO A 496 26.94 9.06 15.96
N VAL A 497 27.10 7.81 15.52
CA VAL A 497 26.27 7.19 14.49
C VAL A 497 25.85 5.80 14.93
N PHE A 498 24.58 5.47 14.73
CA PHE A 498 24.02 4.16 15.07
C PHE A 498 23.12 3.67 13.93
N GLY A 499 23.27 2.41 13.55
CA GLY A 499 22.46 1.78 12.51
C GLY A 499 21.25 1.06 13.10
N VAL A 500 20.11 1.17 12.43
CA VAL A 500 18.94 0.32 12.70
C VAL A 500 18.40 -0.27 11.41
N ALA A 501 17.85 -1.47 11.50
CA ALA A 501 17.15 -2.11 10.39
C ALA A 501 15.92 -2.90 10.87
N PRO A 502 14.95 -3.23 9.99
CA PRO A 502 13.77 -4.04 10.31
C PRO A 502 14.09 -5.48 10.76
N SER A 503 15.24 -6.02 10.36
CA SER A 503 15.65 -7.39 10.69
C SER A 503 17.11 -7.46 11.11
N ALA A 504 17.45 -8.48 11.91
CA ALA A 504 18.83 -8.69 12.34
C ALA A 504 19.78 -8.94 11.15
N ALA A 505 19.32 -9.64 10.11
CA ALA A 505 20.10 -9.88 8.90
C ALA A 505 20.39 -8.58 8.12
N ALA A 506 19.42 -7.67 8.03
CA ALA A 506 19.65 -6.36 7.41
C ALA A 506 20.59 -5.49 8.25
N ALA A 507 20.47 -5.54 9.58
CA ALA A 507 21.39 -4.85 10.49
C ALA A 507 22.84 -5.36 10.34
N ASP A 508 23.04 -6.67 10.15
CA ASP A 508 24.37 -7.23 9.87
C ASP A 508 24.92 -6.72 8.54
N VAL A 509 24.12 -6.68 7.48
CA VAL A 509 24.55 -6.16 6.17
C VAL A 509 24.98 -4.69 6.28
N LEU A 510 24.22 -3.89 7.04
CA LEU A 510 24.57 -2.50 7.32
C LEU A 510 25.86 -2.38 8.14
N SER A 511 26.02 -3.21 9.18
CA SER A 511 27.21 -3.27 10.03
C SER A 511 28.45 -3.70 9.23
N ASP A 512 28.37 -4.82 8.50
CA ASP A 512 29.44 -5.36 7.65
C ASP A 512 29.85 -4.35 6.56
N GLY A 513 28.88 -3.65 5.97
CA GLY A 513 29.11 -2.73 4.85
C GLY A 513 29.61 -1.33 5.24
N THR A 514 29.39 -0.88 6.47
CA THR A 514 29.72 0.51 6.90
C THR A 514 30.61 0.56 8.14
N GLY A 515 30.78 -0.56 8.84
CA GLY A 515 31.52 -0.66 10.09
C GLY A 515 30.83 0.01 11.29
N ILE A 516 29.55 0.42 11.20
CA ILE A 516 28.80 0.96 12.35
C ILE A 516 28.27 -0.12 13.26
N VAL A 517 28.03 0.25 14.52
CA VAL A 517 27.18 -0.58 15.38
C VAL A 517 25.75 -0.47 14.86
N ALA A 518 25.18 -1.60 14.48
CA ALA A 518 23.78 -1.69 14.08
C ALA A 518 23.03 -2.74 14.91
N ASP A 519 21.71 -2.57 15.04
CA ASP A 519 20.80 -3.56 15.60
C ASP A 519 19.41 -3.42 14.94
N THR A 520 18.43 -4.19 15.39
CA THR A 520 17.04 -4.03 14.97
C THR A 520 16.42 -2.76 15.52
N LEU A 521 15.55 -2.11 14.73
CA LEU A 521 14.77 -0.95 15.20
C LEU A 521 13.94 -1.33 16.43
N ASP A 522 13.35 -2.53 16.44
CA ASP A 522 12.61 -3.06 17.61
C ASP A 522 13.46 -3.04 18.88
N LYS A 523 14.73 -3.45 18.81
CA LYS A 523 15.61 -3.47 19.98
C LYS A 523 15.88 -2.06 20.50
N LEU A 524 16.13 -1.10 19.60
CA LEU A 524 16.29 0.30 19.98
C LEU A 524 15.02 0.81 20.69
N LEU A 525 13.85 0.66 20.07
CA LEU A 525 12.59 1.13 20.64
C LEU A 525 12.29 0.48 22.00
N ILE A 526 12.46 -0.84 22.12
CA ILE A 526 12.25 -1.57 23.38
C ILE A 526 13.13 -1.04 24.50
N GLU A 527 14.43 -0.80 24.27
CA GLU A 527 15.33 -0.26 25.31
C GLU A 527 14.88 1.09 25.83
N HIS A 528 14.19 1.90 25.02
CA HIS A 528 13.62 3.19 25.42
C HIS A 528 12.20 3.10 26.00
N ARG A 529 11.56 1.92 25.97
CA ARG A 529 10.25 1.67 26.61
C ARG A 529 10.36 1.06 28.01
N LEU A 530 11.50 0.45 28.35
CA LEU A 530 11.68 -0.20 29.65
C LEU A 530 11.68 0.84 30.78
N ASP A 531 11.17 0.45 31.94
CA ASP A 531 11.20 1.28 33.16
C ASP A 531 12.58 1.26 33.83
N ARG A 532 13.62 1.50 33.03
CA ARG A 532 15.01 1.67 33.42
C ARG A 532 15.74 2.49 32.35
N PRO A 533 16.88 3.11 32.68
CA PRO A 533 17.74 3.69 31.65
C PRO A 533 18.07 2.65 30.57
N PRO A 534 18.08 3.04 29.28
CA PRO A 534 18.51 2.17 28.21
C PRO A 534 19.95 1.72 28.45
N ASP A 535 20.31 0.53 27.97
CA ASP A 535 21.71 0.12 28.00
C ASP A 535 22.58 1.14 27.25
N HIS A 536 23.81 1.36 27.71
CA HIS A 536 24.75 2.36 27.19
C HIS A 536 24.94 2.31 25.66
N ARG A 537 24.77 1.14 25.04
CA ARG A 537 24.82 0.96 23.59
C ARG A 537 23.67 1.68 22.85
N TYR A 538 22.52 1.83 23.49
CA TYR A 538 21.30 2.41 22.94
C TYR A 538 20.98 3.80 23.50
N ASP A 539 21.73 4.26 24.51
CA ASP A 539 21.64 5.61 25.05
C ASP A 539 22.46 6.61 24.21
N LEU A 540 21.95 6.90 23.01
CA LEU A 540 22.64 7.78 22.07
C LEU A 540 22.52 9.26 22.52
N PRO A 541 23.62 10.04 22.49
CA PRO A 541 23.59 11.44 22.90
C PRO A 541 22.84 12.32 21.89
N ALA A 542 22.48 13.53 22.30
CA ALA A 542 21.90 14.54 21.41
C ALA A 542 22.84 14.84 20.23
N GLY A 543 22.26 15.01 19.03
CA GLY A 543 23.00 15.21 17.79
C GLY A 543 23.52 13.93 17.14
N ALA A 544 23.30 12.74 17.75
CA ALA A 544 23.59 11.46 17.11
C ALA A 544 22.79 11.29 15.80
N THR A 545 23.37 10.58 14.84
CA THR A 545 22.71 10.23 13.57
C THR A 545 22.27 8.77 13.59
N VAL A 546 20.96 8.54 13.51
CA VAL A 546 20.36 7.21 13.39
C VAL A 546 20.11 6.92 11.92
N ILE A 547 20.80 5.91 11.38
CA ILE A 547 20.62 5.46 9.99
C ILE A 547 19.66 4.28 9.99
N VAL A 548 18.52 4.43 9.35
CA VAL A 548 17.52 3.38 9.17
C VAL A 548 17.71 2.78 7.77
N ASP A 549 18.28 1.58 7.68
CA ASP A 549 18.36 0.84 6.41
C ASP A 549 17.11 -0.02 6.20
N GLU A 550 16.77 -0.26 4.93
CA GLU A 550 15.51 -0.90 4.50
C GLU A 550 14.27 -0.19 5.08
N ALA A 551 14.26 1.14 5.07
CA ALA A 551 13.19 1.98 5.62
C ALA A 551 11.80 1.70 5.01
N GLY A 552 11.72 1.16 3.79
CA GLY A 552 10.46 0.71 3.16
C GLY A 552 9.74 -0.41 3.93
N MET A 553 10.47 -1.16 4.76
CA MET A 553 9.93 -2.25 5.58
C MET A 553 9.64 -1.84 7.04
N VAL A 554 9.81 -0.56 7.39
CA VAL A 554 9.48 -0.08 8.74
C VAL A 554 7.99 0.21 8.80
N SER A 555 7.29 -0.35 9.79
CA SER A 555 5.86 -0.11 9.95
C SER A 555 5.59 1.33 10.37
N THR A 556 4.41 1.84 10.02
CA THR A 556 3.98 3.21 10.34
C THR A 556 4.04 3.50 11.84
N THR A 557 3.66 2.53 12.67
CA THR A 557 3.74 2.61 14.13
C THR A 557 5.19 2.77 14.61
N LYS A 558 6.10 1.90 14.15
CA LYS A 558 7.52 1.97 14.54
C LYS A 558 8.21 3.25 14.05
N LEU A 559 7.84 3.72 12.85
CA LEU A 559 8.35 4.99 12.33
C LEU A 559 7.85 6.18 13.17
N THR A 560 6.59 6.14 13.64
CA THR A 560 6.04 7.16 14.55
C THR A 560 6.78 7.19 15.87
N GLU A 561 7.04 6.03 16.47
CA GLU A 561 7.81 5.96 17.71
C GLU A 561 9.25 6.45 17.54
N LEU A 562 9.89 6.09 16.43
CA LEU A 562 11.22 6.60 16.10
C LEU A 562 11.20 8.13 15.92
N ALA A 563 10.17 8.68 15.27
CA ALA A 563 9.99 10.11 15.08
C ALA A 563 9.90 10.86 16.42
N ILE A 564 9.06 10.38 17.34
CA ILE A 564 8.91 10.92 18.70
C ILE A 564 10.23 10.83 19.47
N LEU A 565 10.91 9.68 19.40
CA LEU A 565 12.17 9.47 20.10
C LEU A 565 13.27 10.38 19.54
N ALA A 566 13.33 10.54 18.22
CA ALA A 566 14.29 11.44 17.57
C ALA A 566 14.08 12.90 17.96
N ASP A 567 12.82 13.36 18.10
CA ASP A 567 12.52 14.72 18.59
C ASP A 567 12.92 14.87 20.06
N THR A 568 12.53 13.92 20.90
CA THR A 568 12.78 13.97 22.35
C THR A 568 14.27 13.93 22.68
N ARG A 569 15.06 13.16 21.92
CA ARG A 569 16.50 12.98 22.14
C ARG A 569 17.37 13.92 21.29
N GLY A 570 16.78 14.70 20.39
CA GLY A 570 17.52 15.56 19.47
C GLY A 570 18.40 14.79 18.49
N TRP A 571 17.93 13.64 18.00
CA TRP A 571 18.65 12.83 17.02
C TRP A 571 18.34 13.28 15.58
N ARG A 572 19.31 13.08 14.69
CA ARG A 572 19.13 13.15 13.24
C ARG A 572 18.74 11.78 12.70
N VAL A 573 17.89 11.74 11.70
CA VAL A 573 17.42 10.48 11.09
C VAL A 573 17.77 10.45 9.60
N ALA A 574 18.41 9.38 9.15
CA ALA A 574 18.57 9.08 7.73
C ALA A 574 17.75 7.84 7.39
N LEU A 575 16.69 8.01 6.59
CA LEU A 575 15.88 6.90 6.08
C LEU A 575 16.44 6.46 4.73
N VAL A 576 16.93 5.23 4.68
CA VAL A 576 17.57 4.63 3.52
C VAL A 576 16.82 3.37 3.14
N GLY A 577 16.40 3.24 1.89
CA GLY A 577 15.65 2.07 1.48
C GLY A 577 15.18 2.13 0.05
N ASP A 578 14.30 1.20 -0.31
CA ASP A 578 13.61 1.21 -1.60
C ASP A 578 12.10 1.11 -1.35
N PRO A 579 11.32 2.18 -1.59
CA PRO A 579 9.89 2.15 -1.35
C PRO A 579 9.13 1.28 -2.36
N MET A 580 9.82 0.73 -3.38
CA MET A 580 9.26 -0.21 -4.37
C MET A 580 9.64 -1.69 -4.10
N GLN A 581 10.33 -1.97 -2.98
CA GLN A 581 10.49 -3.34 -2.46
C GLN A 581 9.36 -3.71 -1.50
N PHE A 582 9.53 -4.78 -0.72
CA PHE A 582 8.58 -5.22 0.31
C PHE A 582 8.26 -4.11 1.32
N SER A 583 7.01 -4.12 1.81
CA SER A 583 6.55 -3.26 2.90
C SER A 583 6.91 -3.87 4.24
N ALA A 584 6.58 -3.10 5.27
CA ALA A 584 6.49 -3.60 6.62
C ALA A 584 5.55 -4.81 6.70
N VAL A 585 5.83 -5.66 7.69
CA VAL A 585 4.84 -6.60 8.21
C VAL A 585 3.85 -5.78 9.03
N GLY A 586 2.59 -5.75 8.58
CA GLY A 586 1.53 -4.87 9.10
C GLY A 586 1.47 -3.51 8.39
N ARG A 587 0.90 -2.50 9.05
CA ARG A 587 0.68 -1.16 8.48
C ARG A 587 1.97 -0.50 7.98
N GLY A 588 2.01 -0.09 6.71
CA GLY A 588 3.25 0.34 6.03
C GLY A 588 3.09 1.49 5.03
N GLY A 589 4.08 1.66 4.16
CA GLY A 589 4.00 2.59 3.02
C GLY A 589 4.39 4.05 3.31
N MET A 590 4.51 4.47 4.57
CA MET A 590 4.84 5.85 4.93
C MET A 590 6.20 6.33 4.43
N PHE A 591 7.21 5.46 4.33
CA PHE A 591 8.49 5.85 3.72
C PHE A 591 8.30 6.26 2.26
N GLY A 592 7.48 5.52 1.49
CA GLY A 592 7.14 5.87 0.11
C GLY A 592 6.40 7.21 0.04
N LEU A 593 5.36 7.40 0.87
CA LEU A 593 4.63 8.67 0.91
C LEU A 593 5.53 9.86 1.27
N ILE A 594 6.44 9.70 2.24
CA ILE A 594 7.42 10.73 2.62
C ILE A 594 8.37 11.03 1.44
N VAL A 595 8.88 10.01 0.74
CA VAL A 595 9.71 10.17 -0.46
C VAL A 595 8.95 10.90 -1.57
N ASP A 596 7.71 10.50 -1.88
CA ASP A 596 6.88 11.12 -2.93
C ASP A 596 6.47 12.57 -2.58
N THR A 597 6.40 12.88 -1.29
CA THR A 597 6.03 14.21 -0.79
C THR A 597 7.21 15.18 -0.78
N PHE A 598 8.39 14.72 -0.33
CA PHE A 598 9.54 15.60 -0.06
C PHE A 598 10.69 15.45 -1.06
N GLY A 599 10.70 14.35 -1.80
CA GLY A 599 11.81 13.94 -2.66
C GLY A 599 12.92 13.24 -1.88
N ALA A 600 13.73 12.48 -2.59
CA ALA A 600 14.88 11.79 -2.02
C ALA A 600 16.09 11.86 -2.94
N ILE A 601 17.26 11.56 -2.40
CA ILE A 601 18.45 11.31 -3.21
C ILE A 601 18.31 9.89 -3.77
N GLU A 602 18.05 9.76 -5.07
CA GLU A 602 17.89 8.48 -5.73
C GLU A 602 19.22 8.00 -6.32
N LEU A 603 19.64 6.79 -5.95
CA LEU A 603 20.75 6.10 -6.61
C LEU A 603 20.24 5.52 -7.93
N ASP A 604 20.72 6.02 -9.05
CA ASP A 604 20.19 5.72 -10.39
C ASP A 604 20.88 4.53 -11.07
N ARG A 605 22.14 4.25 -10.73
CA ARG A 605 22.95 3.22 -11.39
C ARG A 605 22.99 1.91 -10.63
N VAL A 606 22.40 0.86 -11.21
CA VAL A 606 22.50 -0.51 -10.67
C VAL A 606 23.83 -1.14 -11.10
N HIS A 607 24.62 -1.62 -10.15
CA HIS A 607 25.95 -2.19 -10.39
C HIS A 607 26.01 -3.72 -10.30
N ARG A 608 24.90 -4.36 -9.88
CA ARG A 608 24.85 -5.80 -9.57
C ARG A 608 24.91 -6.69 -10.81
N PHE A 609 24.21 -6.30 -11.89
CA PHE A 609 23.97 -7.18 -13.03
C PHE A 609 25.17 -7.22 -13.99
N GLU A 610 25.52 -8.42 -14.44
CA GLU A 610 26.53 -8.65 -15.47
C GLU A 610 26.04 -8.18 -16.85
N HIS A 611 24.74 -8.27 -17.11
CA HIS A 611 24.12 -7.87 -18.36
C HIS A 611 23.54 -6.45 -18.30
N GLU A 612 23.91 -5.60 -19.27
CA GLU A 612 23.43 -4.21 -19.34
C GLU A 612 21.92 -4.11 -19.59
N TRP A 613 21.35 -5.00 -20.41
CA TRP A 613 19.91 -5.01 -20.66
C TRP A 613 19.11 -5.28 -19.38
N GLU A 614 19.60 -6.19 -18.54
CA GLU A 614 18.93 -6.62 -17.30
C GLU A 614 19.00 -5.50 -16.25
N ARG A 615 20.08 -4.71 -16.27
CA ARG A 615 20.22 -3.49 -15.48
C ARG A 615 19.07 -2.51 -15.75
N GLU A 616 18.84 -2.16 -17.01
CA GLU A 616 17.78 -1.22 -17.41
C GLU A 616 16.38 -1.84 -17.23
N ALA A 617 16.22 -3.12 -17.58
CA ALA A 617 14.96 -3.85 -17.43
C ALA A 617 14.54 -3.94 -15.95
N SER A 618 15.46 -4.20 -15.03
CA SER A 618 15.14 -4.28 -13.59
C SER A 618 14.55 -2.99 -13.02
N LEU A 619 14.98 -1.81 -13.52
CA LEU A 619 14.45 -0.51 -13.12
C LEU A 619 13.04 -0.26 -13.66
N ARG A 620 12.73 -0.76 -14.86
CA ARG A 620 11.38 -0.75 -15.43
C ARG A 620 10.46 -1.72 -14.70
N LEU A 621 10.94 -2.92 -14.40
CA LEU A 621 10.26 -3.93 -13.58
C LEU A 621 9.90 -3.37 -12.20
N ARG A 622 10.86 -2.67 -11.55
CA ARG A 622 10.66 -1.98 -10.26
C ARG A 622 9.47 -1.01 -10.28
N ARG A 623 9.22 -0.35 -11.41
CA ARG A 623 8.14 0.65 -11.58
C ARG A 623 6.82 0.03 -12.06
N GLY A 624 6.75 -1.29 -12.24
CA GLY A 624 5.57 -1.98 -12.76
C GLY A 624 5.30 -1.75 -14.24
N ASP A 625 6.33 -1.40 -15.03
CA ASP A 625 6.19 -1.26 -16.48
C ASP A 625 6.02 -2.63 -17.15
N VAL A 626 4.77 -3.00 -17.43
CA VAL A 626 4.39 -4.31 -17.98
C VAL A 626 5.06 -4.65 -19.31
N GLU A 627 5.48 -3.65 -20.10
CA GLU A 627 6.16 -3.88 -21.37
C GLU A 627 7.54 -4.55 -21.18
N VAL A 628 8.12 -4.45 -19.97
CA VAL A 628 9.40 -5.11 -19.68
C VAL A 628 9.31 -6.64 -19.69
N ALA A 629 8.10 -7.21 -19.55
CA ALA A 629 7.89 -8.64 -19.63
C ALA A 629 8.37 -9.21 -20.98
N GLU A 630 8.16 -8.48 -22.08
CA GLU A 630 8.64 -8.86 -23.41
C GLU A 630 10.18 -8.92 -23.47
N ILE A 631 10.88 -8.04 -22.74
CA ILE A 631 12.35 -8.03 -22.70
C ILE A 631 12.87 -9.28 -21.99
N TYR A 632 12.28 -9.64 -20.84
CA TYR A 632 12.65 -10.87 -20.12
C TYR A 632 12.37 -12.12 -20.98
N ASP A 633 11.25 -12.15 -21.70
CA ASP A 633 10.90 -13.24 -22.62
C ASP A 633 11.88 -13.38 -23.79
N GLN A 634 12.22 -12.26 -24.46
CA GLN A 634 13.18 -12.22 -25.57
C GLN A 634 14.58 -12.70 -25.16
N HIS A 635 14.96 -12.48 -23.91
CA HIS A 635 16.22 -12.96 -23.33
C HIS A 635 16.14 -14.38 -22.74
N GLY A 636 15.01 -15.08 -22.91
CA GLY A 636 14.82 -16.47 -22.47
C GLY A 636 14.80 -16.62 -20.95
N ARG A 637 14.37 -15.58 -20.22
CA ARG A 637 14.30 -15.60 -18.75
C ARG A 637 12.95 -16.08 -18.21
N LEU A 638 11.94 -16.20 -19.07
CA LEU A 638 10.60 -16.62 -18.69
C LEU A 638 10.32 -18.02 -19.21
N HIS A 639 9.87 -18.89 -18.31
CA HIS A 639 9.55 -20.28 -18.61
C HIS A 639 8.10 -20.54 -18.18
N GLY A 640 7.30 -21.09 -19.09
CA GLY A 640 5.90 -21.41 -18.85
C GLY A 640 5.65 -22.89 -19.10
N GLY A 641 4.93 -23.52 -18.19
CA GLY A 641 4.49 -24.91 -18.32
C GLY A 641 3.50 -25.26 -17.23
N THR A 642 3.23 -26.53 -17.01
CA THR A 642 2.44 -26.91 -15.83
C THR A 642 3.24 -26.71 -14.55
N VAL A 643 2.55 -26.77 -13.40
CA VAL A 643 3.14 -26.70 -12.06
C VAL A 643 4.37 -27.59 -11.96
N GLU A 644 4.24 -28.84 -12.38
CA GLU A 644 5.28 -29.84 -12.21
C GLU A 644 6.47 -29.64 -13.15
N GLN A 645 6.22 -29.31 -14.42
CA GLN A 645 7.29 -28.97 -15.36
C GLN A 645 8.14 -27.83 -14.83
N MET A 646 7.49 -26.81 -14.28
CA MET A 646 8.15 -25.61 -13.79
C MET A 646 8.84 -25.83 -12.44
N GLU A 647 8.29 -26.68 -11.57
CA GLU A 647 9.01 -27.17 -10.39
C GLU A 647 10.28 -27.93 -10.79
N ARG A 648 10.18 -28.88 -11.71
CA ARG A 648 11.33 -29.68 -12.17
C ARG A 648 12.37 -28.81 -12.86
N ALA A 649 11.95 -27.91 -13.75
CA ALA A 649 12.84 -27.00 -14.47
C ALA A 649 13.56 -26.03 -13.52
N SER A 650 12.85 -25.43 -12.56
CA SER A 650 13.46 -24.53 -11.58
C SER A 650 14.48 -25.24 -10.68
N VAL A 651 14.17 -26.47 -10.25
CA VAL A 651 15.09 -27.29 -9.44
C VAL A 651 16.28 -27.79 -10.26
N ALA A 652 16.08 -28.17 -11.52
CA ALA A 652 17.18 -28.54 -12.41
C ALA A 652 18.13 -27.36 -12.64
N ARG A 653 17.59 -26.16 -12.88
CA ARG A 653 18.38 -24.94 -13.05
C ARG A 653 19.14 -24.56 -11.77
N TRP A 654 18.50 -24.71 -10.62
CA TRP A 654 19.13 -24.56 -9.30
C TRP A 654 20.33 -25.49 -9.15
N TRP A 655 20.15 -26.76 -9.52
CA TRP A 655 21.19 -27.77 -9.46
C TRP A 655 22.36 -27.47 -10.40
N GLU A 656 22.09 -27.04 -11.64
CA GLU A 656 23.13 -26.65 -12.60
C GLU A 656 24.04 -25.55 -12.06
N ILE A 657 23.45 -24.45 -11.55
CA ILE A 657 24.21 -23.32 -11.01
C ILE A 657 25.08 -23.76 -9.83
N ARG A 658 24.54 -24.64 -8.98
CA ARG A 658 25.27 -25.21 -7.84
C ARG A 658 26.44 -26.07 -8.29
N GLN A 659 26.25 -26.91 -9.31
CA GLN A 659 27.31 -27.76 -9.90
C GLN A 659 28.42 -26.95 -10.57
N GLU A 660 28.12 -25.74 -11.05
CA GLU A 660 29.12 -24.76 -11.52
C GLU A 660 29.94 -24.15 -10.37
N GLY A 661 29.65 -24.49 -9.10
CA GLY A 661 30.30 -23.91 -7.92
C GLY A 661 29.87 -22.47 -7.63
N LYS A 662 28.75 -22.03 -8.21
CA LYS A 662 28.21 -20.68 -8.05
C LYS A 662 27.09 -20.66 -7.02
N ARG A 663 26.86 -19.50 -6.40
CA ARG A 663 25.78 -19.32 -5.42
C ARG A 663 24.44 -19.10 -6.10
N GLU A 664 23.46 -19.84 -5.63
CA GLU A 664 22.10 -19.91 -6.16
C GLU A 664 21.07 -19.50 -5.11
N LEU A 665 19.88 -19.10 -5.57
CA LEU A 665 18.74 -18.78 -4.73
C LEU A 665 17.46 -19.18 -5.45
N LEU A 666 16.81 -20.23 -4.97
CA LEU A 666 15.48 -20.64 -5.43
C LEU A 666 14.42 -20.05 -4.50
N VAL A 667 13.53 -19.22 -5.03
CA VAL A 667 12.48 -18.54 -4.28
C VAL A 667 11.09 -18.78 -4.86
N THR A 668 10.08 -18.69 -3.99
CA THR A 668 8.68 -18.88 -4.36
C THR A 668 7.75 -18.04 -3.46
N PRO A 669 6.54 -17.66 -3.89
CA PRO A 669 5.67 -16.79 -3.08
C PRO A 669 5.03 -17.50 -1.87
N THR A 670 4.90 -18.84 -1.87
CA THR A 670 4.13 -19.57 -0.85
C THR A 670 4.97 -20.57 -0.07
N ASN A 671 4.58 -20.82 1.20
CA ASN A 671 5.20 -21.88 2.01
C ASN A 671 4.94 -23.27 1.42
N GLU A 672 3.74 -23.51 0.89
CA GLU A 672 3.38 -24.80 0.27
C GLU A 672 4.29 -25.11 -0.93
N ALA A 673 4.56 -24.13 -1.80
CA ALA A 673 5.51 -24.31 -2.90
C ALA A 673 6.96 -24.47 -2.38
N THR A 674 7.33 -23.75 -1.31
CA THR A 674 8.66 -23.87 -0.68
C THR A 674 8.90 -25.29 -0.20
N GLU A 675 7.92 -25.89 0.48
CA GLU A 675 7.96 -27.27 0.96
C GLU A 675 8.18 -28.27 -0.18
N ARG A 676 7.38 -28.17 -1.26
CA ARG A 676 7.50 -29.06 -2.43
C ARG A 676 8.86 -28.95 -3.11
N LEU A 677 9.36 -27.73 -3.32
CA LEU A 677 10.68 -27.51 -3.92
C LEU A 677 11.82 -28.01 -3.03
N ASN A 678 11.75 -27.77 -1.71
CA ASN A 678 12.74 -28.27 -0.75
C ASN A 678 12.87 -29.79 -0.80
N VAL A 679 11.74 -30.51 -0.83
CA VAL A 679 11.73 -31.98 -0.95
C VAL A 679 12.35 -32.43 -2.27
N ARG A 680 12.06 -31.75 -3.39
CA ARG A 680 12.66 -32.07 -4.71
C ARG A 680 14.17 -31.81 -4.72
N CYS A 681 14.63 -30.69 -4.17
CA CYS A 681 16.06 -30.37 -4.03
C CYS A 681 16.78 -31.43 -3.18
N GLN A 682 16.23 -31.79 -2.02
CA GLN A 682 16.81 -32.82 -1.15
C GLN A 682 16.96 -34.17 -1.88
N ARG A 683 15.93 -34.61 -2.61
CA ARG A 683 15.99 -35.85 -3.40
C ARG A 683 17.07 -35.84 -4.46
N LEU A 684 17.36 -34.70 -5.07
CA LEU A 684 18.49 -34.58 -6.00
C LEU A 684 19.83 -34.70 -5.28
N ARG A 685 19.99 -34.05 -4.13
CA ARG A 685 21.20 -34.13 -3.31
C ARG A 685 21.47 -35.54 -2.79
N ILE A 686 20.43 -36.26 -2.38
CA ILE A 686 20.51 -37.68 -2.00
C ILE A 686 20.97 -38.52 -3.20
N ARG A 687 20.35 -38.35 -4.38
CA ARG A 687 20.75 -39.07 -5.60
C ARG A 687 22.19 -38.76 -6.04
N ALA A 688 22.66 -37.55 -5.78
CA ALA A 688 24.03 -37.13 -6.04
C ALA A 688 25.04 -37.62 -4.98
N GLY A 689 24.57 -38.22 -3.88
CA GLY A 689 25.41 -38.67 -2.77
C GLY A 689 25.94 -37.55 -1.88
N GLU A 690 25.37 -36.33 -1.97
CA GLU A 690 25.74 -35.21 -1.09
C GLU A 690 25.08 -35.27 0.29
N VAL A 691 23.99 -36.02 0.40
CA VAL A 691 23.21 -36.23 1.62
C VAL A 691 23.06 -37.72 1.82
N ASP A 692 23.37 -38.20 3.03
CA ASP A 692 23.31 -39.63 3.37
C ASP A 692 21.88 -40.02 3.80
N PRO A 693 21.14 -40.79 2.99
CA PRO A 693 19.79 -41.22 3.33
C PRO A 693 19.77 -42.39 4.33
N ASP A 694 20.86 -43.14 4.44
CA ASP A 694 20.96 -44.37 5.25
C ASP A 694 21.43 -44.08 6.69
N GLY A 695 21.97 -42.89 6.92
CA GLY A 695 22.32 -42.36 8.23
C GLY A 695 21.11 -42.03 9.12
N ARG A 696 21.37 -41.57 10.35
CA ARG A 696 20.31 -41.11 11.26
C ARG A 696 19.59 -39.92 10.63
N SER A 697 18.26 -39.91 10.71
CA SER A 697 17.39 -38.81 10.27
C SER A 697 16.38 -38.43 11.35
N ILE A 698 15.82 -37.23 11.24
CA ILE A 698 14.74 -36.74 12.12
C ILE A 698 13.57 -36.20 11.28
N GLY A 699 12.35 -36.51 11.68
CA GLY A 699 11.15 -35.90 11.10
C GLY A 699 10.89 -34.53 11.72
N VAL A 700 10.75 -33.50 10.90
CA VAL A 700 10.43 -32.13 11.32
C VAL A 700 9.36 -31.58 10.39
N GLY A 701 8.12 -31.49 10.87
CA GLY A 701 6.96 -31.12 10.06
C GLY A 701 6.84 -32.02 8.81
N PRO A 702 6.76 -31.45 7.59
CA PRO A 702 6.69 -32.22 6.35
C PRO A 702 8.04 -32.80 5.89
N TYR A 703 9.14 -32.46 6.59
CA TYR A 703 10.49 -32.81 6.18
C TYR A 703 11.04 -34.00 6.95
N ARG A 704 11.94 -34.73 6.29
CA ARG A 704 12.88 -35.63 6.95
C ARG A 704 14.27 -35.05 6.77
N ILE A 705 14.91 -34.65 7.85
CA ILE A 705 16.23 -34.01 7.84
C ILE A 705 17.30 -35.08 8.04
N HIS A 706 18.35 -35.00 7.23
CA HIS A 706 19.51 -35.87 7.18
C HIS A 706 20.81 -35.10 7.45
N VAL A 707 21.89 -35.80 7.75
CA VAL A 707 23.23 -35.19 7.83
C VAL A 707 23.64 -34.68 6.45
N GLY A 708 24.19 -33.47 6.40
CA GLY A 708 24.54 -32.75 5.16
C GLY A 708 23.42 -31.88 4.59
N ASP A 709 22.20 -31.92 5.14
CA ASP A 709 21.13 -31.03 4.73
C ASP A 709 21.41 -29.56 5.08
N GLU A 710 20.91 -28.66 4.24
CA GLU A 710 20.84 -27.23 4.56
C GLU A 710 19.52 -26.89 5.22
N ILE A 711 19.58 -26.30 6.41
CA ILE A 711 18.42 -25.94 7.23
C ILE A 711 18.36 -24.45 7.55
N ALA A 712 17.17 -23.96 7.82
CA ALA A 712 16.89 -22.61 8.29
C ALA A 712 16.21 -22.65 9.66
N THR A 713 16.61 -21.73 10.55
CA THR A 713 15.98 -21.53 11.85
C THR A 713 14.86 -20.49 11.75
N ARG A 714 13.67 -20.72 12.32
CA ARG A 714 12.47 -19.88 12.13
C ARG A 714 12.19 -18.90 13.27
N GLN A 715 12.96 -18.94 14.36
CA GLN A 715 12.75 -18.10 15.54
C GLN A 715 14.08 -17.57 16.10
N ASN A 716 14.13 -16.32 16.55
CA ASN A 716 15.26 -15.83 17.31
C ASN A 716 15.24 -16.44 18.72
N ASP A 717 16.35 -17.05 19.17
CA ASP A 717 16.50 -17.47 20.58
C ASP A 717 17.81 -16.91 21.16
N ARG A 718 17.66 -15.98 22.10
CA ARG A 718 18.76 -15.29 22.81
C ARG A 718 19.58 -16.19 23.73
N ARG A 719 19.10 -17.39 24.04
CA ARG A 719 19.76 -18.35 24.92
C ARG A 719 20.63 -19.33 24.14
N LEU A 720 20.37 -19.49 22.85
CA LEU A 720 21.14 -20.34 21.95
C LEU A 720 22.27 -19.51 21.32
N HIS A 721 23.51 -19.91 21.60
CA HIS A 721 24.71 -19.25 21.11
C HIS A 721 25.55 -20.19 20.26
N THR A 722 26.17 -19.64 19.23
CA THR A 722 27.25 -20.31 18.50
C THR A 722 28.51 -20.36 19.35
N ASP A 723 29.48 -21.16 18.92
CA ASP A 723 30.86 -21.16 19.44
C ASP A 723 31.53 -19.76 19.40
N ARG A 724 31.06 -18.87 18.52
CA ARG A 724 31.50 -17.46 18.44
C ARG A 724 30.72 -16.50 19.32
N LYS A 725 29.82 -17.02 20.17
CA LYS A 725 28.89 -16.28 21.04
C LYS A 725 27.83 -15.47 20.30
N ASP A 726 27.68 -15.69 18.99
CA ASP A 726 26.58 -15.11 18.22
C ASP A 726 25.28 -15.84 18.57
N MET A 727 24.19 -15.08 18.67
CA MET A 727 22.86 -15.64 18.93
C MET A 727 22.31 -16.38 17.70
N VAL A 728 21.51 -17.44 17.90
CA VAL A 728 20.67 -18.06 16.85
C VAL A 728 19.58 -17.08 16.38
N ARG A 729 19.56 -16.83 15.08
CA ARG A 729 18.67 -15.86 14.44
C ARG A 729 17.66 -16.55 13.53
N ASN A 730 16.49 -15.94 13.37
CA ASN A 730 15.52 -16.30 12.37
C ASN A 730 16.12 -16.14 10.96
N ARG A 731 15.87 -17.13 10.09
CA ARG A 731 16.38 -17.30 8.72
C ARG A 731 17.90 -17.46 8.60
N ALA A 732 18.59 -17.75 9.71
CA ALA A 732 20.00 -18.17 9.66
C ALA A 732 20.09 -19.57 9.02
N ILE A 733 21.15 -19.78 8.22
CA ILE A 733 21.34 -20.98 7.41
C ILE A 733 22.48 -21.79 7.97
N TRP A 734 22.23 -23.08 8.07
CA TRP A 734 23.13 -24.04 8.69
C TRP A 734 23.20 -25.30 7.85
N THR A 735 24.37 -25.93 7.84
CA THR A 735 24.55 -27.28 7.33
C THR A 735 24.52 -28.24 8.52
N VAL A 736 23.71 -29.29 8.44
CA VAL A 736 23.59 -30.28 9.52
C VAL A 736 24.84 -31.15 9.55
N ASP A 737 25.58 -31.07 10.66
CA ASP A 737 26.80 -31.85 10.86
C ASP A 737 26.49 -33.20 11.54
N THR A 738 25.56 -33.21 12.49
CA THR A 738 25.25 -34.42 13.27
C THR A 738 23.83 -34.37 13.81
N ILE A 739 23.14 -35.52 13.72
CA ILE A 739 21.82 -35.77 14.31
C ILE A 739 22.01 -36.66 15.55
N HIS A 740 21.58 -36.18 16.72
CA HIS A 740 21.78 -36.86 18.00
C HIS A 740 20.62 -37.84 18.30
N PRO A 741 20.82 -38.85 19.18
CA PRO A 741 19.78 -39.84 19.49
C PRO A 741 18.53 -39.26 20.17
N ASP A 742 18.67 -38.11 20.84
CA ASP A 742 17.60 -37.40 21.54
C ASP A 742 16.78 -36.47 20.62
N GLY A 743 17.15 -36.41 19.32
CA GLY A 743 16.51 -35.55 18.32
C GLY A 743 17.09 -34.12 18.25
N SER A 744 18.15 -33.81 18.99
CA SER A 744 18.88 -32.55 18.84
C SER A 744 19.80 -32.56 17.60
N LEU A 745 20.21 -31.38 17.14
CA LEU A 745 21.06 -31.19 15.96
C LEU A 745 22.32 -30.38 16.30
N SER A 746 23.47 -30.77 15.77
CA SER A 746 24.64 -29.90 15.65
C SER A 746 24.77 -29.43 14.21
N ALA A 747 24.91 -28.12 13.98
CA ALA A 747 24.96 -27.54 12.65
C ALA A 747 25.93 -26.36 12.55
N THR A 748 26.50 -26.15 11.37
CA THR A 748 27.51 -25.11 11.11
C THR A 748 27.03 -24.11 10.07
N GLY A 749 27.23 -22.81 10.32
CA GLY A 749 26.83 -21.72 9.44
C GLY A 749 27.88 -20.60 9.35
N LYS A 750 27.51 -19.46 8.73
CA LYS A 750 28.42 -18.28 8.55
C LYS A 750 29.03 -17.79 9.88
N HIS A 751 28.26 -17.87 10.96
CA HIS A 751 28.58 -17.31 12.28
C HIS A 751 29.11 -18.36 13.27
N GLY A 752 29.57 -19.50 12.76
CA GLY A 752 30.12 -20.60 13.56
C GLY A 752 29.17 -21.79 13.67
N SER A 753 29.43 -22.64 14.66
CA SER A 753 28.69 -23.88 14.91
C SER A 753 27.76 -23.75 16.10
N VAL A 754 26.60 -24.40 16.04
CA VAL A 754 25.57 -24.35 17.08
C VAL A 754 25.00 -25.73 17.38
N HIS A 755 24.57 -25.92 18.63
CA HIS A 755 23.77 -27.07 19.06
C HIS A 755 22.33 -26.63 19.29
N LEU A 756 21.39 -27.20 18.52
CA LEU A 756 19.97 -26.93 18.56
C LEU A 756 19.24 -28.04 19.34
N PRO A 757 18.58 -27.74 20.48
CA PRO A 757 17.83 -28.73 21.25
C PRO A 757 16.67 -29.34 20.47
N ALA A 758 16.31 -30.60 20.78
CA ALA A 758 15.28 -31.36 20.07
C ALA A 758 13.93 -30.62 19.94
N ARG A 759 13.50 -29.92 21.00
CA ARG A 759 12.28 -29.11 20.97
C ARG A 759 12.35 -27.99 19.94
N TYR A 760 13.46 -27.24 19.94
CA TYR A 760 13.67 -26.15 18.99
C TYR A 760 13.76 -26.69 17.56
N VAL A 761 14.38 -27.84 17.36
CA VAL A 761 14.43 -28.52 16.06
C VAL A 761 13.04 -28.85 15.55
N ASN A 762 12.19 -29.46 16.39
CA ASN A 762 10.84 -29.87 16.00
C ASN A 762 9.93 -28.67 15.67
N GLU A 763 10.05 -27.57 16.42
CA GLU A 763 9.14 -26.42 16.30
C GLU A 763 9.65 -25.34 15.30
N HIS A 764 10.97 -25.20 15.14
CA HIS A 764 11.58 -24.00 14.54
C HIS A 764 12.68 -24.29 13.51
N VAL A 765 12.78 -25.50 12.97
CA VAL A 765 13.70 -25.83 11.87
C VAL A 765 12.95 -26.26 10.61
N GLU A 766 13.45 -25.87 9.45
CA GLU A 766 12.97 -26.29 8.13
C GLU A 766 14.12 -26.48 7.14
N LEU A 767 13.90 -27.19 6.04
CA LEU A 767 14.87 -27.25 4.93
C LEU A 767 15.01 -25.87 4.26
N ALA A 768 16.19 -25.58 3.73
CA ALA A 768 16.53 -24.23 3.27
C ALA A 768 17.06 -24.11 1.84
N TYR A 769 16.82 -25.12 0.99
CA TYR A 769 17.20 -25.13 -0.43
C TYR A 769 16.39 -24.12 -1.24
N ALA A 770 15.07 -24.13 -1.03
CA ALA A 770 14.12 -23.14 -1.54
C ALA A 770 13.56 -22.31 -0.38
N ARG A 771 13.13 -21.08 -0.65
CA ARG A 771 12.59 -20.17 0.38
C ARG A 771 11.48 -19.28 -0.14
N THR A 772 10.74 -18.67 0.79
CA THR A 772 9.85 -17.58 0.40
C THR A 772 10.63 -16.37 -0.08
N VAL A 773 10.08 -15.63 -1.05
CA VAL A 773 10.74 -14.42 -1.60
C VAL A 773 11.09 -13.42 -0.48
N MET A 774 10.20 -13.23 0.50
CA MET A 774 10.44 -12.36 1.67
C MET A 774 11.61 -12.83 2.56
N ALA A 775 11.90 -14.13 2.59
CA ALA A 775 13.00 -14.68 3.39
C ALA A 775 14.38 -14.52 2.73
N SER A 776 14.44 -14.01 1.49
CA SER A 776 15.66 -13.93 0.68
C SER A 776 16.37 -12.57 0.66
N GLN A 777 15.84 -11.58 1.38
CA GLN A 777 16.34 -10.21 1.33
C GLN A 777 17.76 -10.05 1.90
N GLY A 778 18.57 -9.20 1.25
CA GLY A 778 19.90 -8.80 1.72
C GLY A 778 21.07 -9.67 1.24
N ARG A 779 20.86 -10.65 0.35
CA ARG A 779 21.93 -11.51 -0.19
C ARG A 779 22.18 -11.25 -1.67
N ASN A 780 23.45 -11.26 -2.07
CA ASN A 780 23.89 -11.30 -3.46
C ASN A 780 24.21 -12.75 -3.82
N VAL A 781 23.58 -13.27 -4.87
CA VAL A 781 23.84 -14.60 -5.45
C VAL A 781 24.16 -14.45 -6.93
N HIS A 782 24.74 -15.47 -7.55
CA HIS A 782 24.97 -15.45 -8.99
C HIS A 782 23.67 -15.71 -9.75
N GLY A 783 22.89 -16.72 -9.35
CA GLY A 783 21.60 -17.05 -9.99
C GLY A 783 20.40 -16.90 -9.06
N GLY A 784 19.44 -16.07 -9.45
CA GLY A 784 18.13 -15.94 -8.82
C GLY A 784 17.07 -16.69 -9.62
N LEU A 785 16.36 -17.64 -8.99
CA LEU A 785 15.37 -18.48 -9.64
C LEU A 785 14.04 -18.33 -8.92
N LEU A 786 12.99 -17.99 -9.67
CA LEU A 786 11.65 -17.78 -9.15
C LEU A 786 10.72 -18.87 -9.67
N PHE A 787 10.07 -19.59 -8.77
CA PHE A 787 8.95 -20.47 -9.10
C PHE A 787 7.65 -19.90 -8.55
N ALA A 788 6.63 -19.77 -9.40
CA ALA A 788 5.29 -19.37 -8.96
C ALA A 788 4.20 -20.20 -9.65
N ASP A 789 3.27 -20.72 -8.85
CA ASP A 789 2.10 -21.48 -9.29
C ASP A 789 0.80 -20.65 -9.29
N SER A 790 0.90 -19.38 -8.89
CA SER A 790 -0.17 -18.40 -8.89
C SER A 790 0.40 -16.98 -9.07
N PRO A 791 -0.31 -16.07 -9.77
CA PRO A 791 0.15 -14.69 -9.94
C PRO A 791 0.41 -14.00 -8.61
N MET A 792 1.50 -13.25 -8.54
CA MET A 792 1.95 -12.51 -7.36
C MET A 792 1.86 -11.00 -7.60
N ASP A 793 2.31 -10.17 -6.67
CA ASP A 793 2.39 -8.72 -6.91
C ASP A 793 3.70 -8.30 -7.60
N VAL A 794 3.72 -7.06 -8.09
CA VAL A 794 4.85 -6.43 -8.80
C VAL A 794 6.13 -6.40 -7.97
N ARG A 795 6.04 -6.30 -6.64
CA ARG A 795 7.19 -6.14 -5.75
C ARG A 795 7.78 -7.47 -5.37
N THR A 796 6.95 -8.46 -5.10
CA THR A 796 7.37 -9.87 -4.98
C THR A 796 8.10 -10.30 -6.25
N THR A 797 7.56 -9.93 -7.42
CA THR A 797 8.19 -10.16 -8.73
C THR A 797 9.54 -9.43 -8.86
N TYR A 798 9.57 -8.12 -8.61
CA TYR A 798 10.78 -7.30 -8.69
C TYR A 798 11.88 -7.81 -7.76
N VAL A 799 11.51 -8.12 -6.52
CA VAL A 799 12.45 -8.62 -5.53
C VAL A 799 13.00 -9.98 -5.96
N ALA A 800 12.18 -10.90 -6.45
CA ALA A 800 12.65 -12.20 -6.90
C ALA A 800 13.59 -12.09 -8.12
N LEU A 801 13.25 -11.26 -9.11
CA LEU A 801 13.99 -11.10 -10.37
C LEU A 801 15.13 -10.07 -10.31
N SER A 802 15.56 -9.67 -9.11
CA SER A 802 16.69 -8.76 -8.92
C SER A 802 17.80 -9.31 -8.02
N ARG A 803 17.73 -10.58 -7.57
CA ARG A 803 18.70 -11.14 -6.61
C ARG A 803 19.99 -11.67 -7.25
N GLY A 804 19.92 -12.20 -8.45
CA GLY A 804 21.06 -12.75 -9.20
C GLY A 804 21.89 -11.68 -9.89
N SER A 805 23.22 -11.78 -9.81
CA SER A 805 24.14 -10.94 -10.60
C SER A 805 24.29 -11.41 -12.05
N GLY A 806 24.31 -12.74 -12.28
CA GLY A 806 24.52 -13.33 -13.59
C GLY A 806 23.22 -13.73 -14.30
N THR A 807 22.25 -14.29 -13.58
CA THR A 807 20.95 -14.69 -14.16
C THR A 807 19.79 -14.53 -13.19
N ASN A 808 18.65 -14.05 -13.70
CA ASN A 808 17.36 -14.09 -13.01
C ASN A 808 16.32 -14.74 -13.93
N GLU A 809 15.77 -15.87 -13.51
CA GLU A 809 14.85 -16.69 -14.33
C GLU A 809 13.56 -16.98 -13.56
N ALA A 810 12.42 -16.93 -14.27
CA ALA A 810 11.10 -17.21 -13.72
C ALA A 810 10.47 -18.44 -14.36
N PHE A 811 9.91 -19.32 -13.52
CA PHE A 811 9.24 -20.55 -13.89
C PHE A 811 7.79 -20.47 -13.41
N PHE A 812 6.87 -20.27 -14.36
CA PHE A 812 5.46 -20.00 -14.08
C PHE A 812 4.57 -21.18 -14.45
N ALA A 813 3.80 -21.66 -13.47
CA ALA A 813 2.73 -22.61 -13.74
C ALA A 813 1.57 -21.89 -14.42
N VAL A 814 1.41 -22.13 -15.72
CA VAL A 814 0.37 -21.50 -16.54
C VAL A 814 -0.79 -22.48 -16.76
N VAL A 815 -2.00 -21.93 -16.95
CA VAL A 815 -3.22 -22.73 -17.14
C VAL A 815 -3.88 -22.38 -18.47
N GLY A 816 -4.26 -23.41 -19.23
CA GLY A 816 -4.92 -23.24 -20.53
C GLY A 816 -3.96 -22.64 -21.57
N GLU A 817 -4.38 -21.57 -22.24
CA GLU A 817 -3.61 -20.86 -23.26
C GLU A 817 -2.74 -19.72 -22.69
N GLN A 818 -2.68 -19.55 -21.37
CA GLN A 818 -1.87 -18.50 -20.75
C GLN A 818 -0.37 -18.74 -21.00
N THR A 819 0.35 -17.71 -21.42
CA THR A 819 1.81 -17.75 -21.57
C THR A 819 2.54 -17.31 -20.30
N ALA A 820 3.84 -17.59 -20.19
CA ALA A 820 4.67 -17.08 -19.09
C ALA A 820 4.70 -15.54 -19.05
N LEU A 821 4.69 -14.91 -20.23
CA LEU A 821 4.59 -13.47 -20.39
C LEU A 821 3.26 -12.93 -19.82
N ASP A 822 2.13 -13.55 -20.18
CA ASP A 822 0.82 -13.15 -19.64
C ASP A 822 0.78 -13.26 -18.11
N PHE A 823 1.41 -14.30 -17.56
CA PHE A 823 1.50 -14.50 -16.11
C PHE A 823 2.32 -13.39 -15.43
N LEU A 824 3.46 -13.02 -16.02
CA LEU A 824 4.29 -11.93 -15.51
C LEU A 824 3.55 -10.59 -15.58
N VAL A 825 2.91 -10.28 -16.72
CA VAL A 825 2.10 -9.07 -16.89
C VAL A 825 0.96 -9.02 -15.86
N GLN A 826 0.28 -10.14 -15.63
CA GLN A 826 -0.76 -10.23 -14.61
C GLN A 826 -0.20 -9.96 -13.21
N SER A 827 0.99 -10.49 -12.91
CA SER A 827 1.62 -10.29 -11.60
C SER A 827 2.06 -8.83 -11.39
N MET A 828 2.63 -8.22 -12.43
CA MET A 828 3.05 -6.81 -12.41
C MET A 828 1.89 -5.82 -12.37
N SER A 829 0.69 -6.24 -12.78
CA SER A 829 -0.52 -5.41 -12.72
C SER A 829 -1.15 -5.34 -11.33
N ALA A 830 -0.63 -6.10 -10.36
CA ALA A 830 -1.10 -6.11 -8.99
C ALA A 830 -0.04 -5.54 -8.04
N ASP A 831 -0.45 -4.65 -7.14
CA ASP A 831 0.33 -4.24 -5.97
C ASP A 831 -0.50 -4.55 -4.73
N TRP A 832 0.04 -5.37 -3.82
CA TRP A 832 -0.65 -5.86 -2.62
C TRP A 832 -0.18 -5.16 -1.34
N ILE A 833 0.68 -4.16 -1.46
CA ILE A 833 1.19 -3.43 -0.31
C ILE A 833 0.13 -2.48 0.25
N ASP A 834 0.10 -2.43 1.58
CA ASP A 834 -0.64 -1.44 2.32
C ASP A 834 -0.22 -0.03 1.90
N LEU A 835 -1.19 0.72 1.37
CA LEU A 835 -1.02 2.11 1.00
C LEU A 835 -1.52 2.95 2.18
N PRO A 836 -0.77 3.99 2.64
CA PRO A 836 -1.25 4.88 3.68
C PRO A 836 -2.66 5.37 3.38
N ALA A 837 -3.52 5.43 4.39
CA ALA A 837 -4.93 5.80 4.25
C ALA A 837 -5.10 7.14 3.54
N THR A 838 -4.21 8.10 3.81
CA THR A 838 -4.15 9.41 3.14
C THR A 838 -3.82 9.31 1.65
N SER A 839 -2.90 8.43 1.26
CA SER A 839 -2.59 8.13 -0.15
C SER A 839 -3.73 7.39 -0.83
N ARG A 840 -4.36 6.42 -0.14
CA ARG A 840 -5.51 5.69 -0.66
C ARG A 840 -6.70 6.61 -0.89
N GLN A 841 -6.95 7.54 0.03
CA GLN A 841 -7.97 8.58 -0.13
C GLN A 841 -7.69 9.46 -1.35
N ALA A 842 -6.43 9.86 -1.56
CA ALA A 842 -6.04 10.66 -2.71
C ALA A 842 -6.24 9.92 -4.04
N GLU A 843 -5.79 8.66 -4.11
CA GLU A 843 -5.99 7.74 -5.24
C GLU A 843 -7.48 7.58 -5.55
N LEU A 844 -8.29 7.25 -4.53
CA LEU A 844 -9.72 7.12 -4.68
C LEU A 844 -10.36 8.41 -5.15
N ASN A 845 -9.87 9.59 -4.79
CA ASN A 845 -10.44 10.87 -5.22
C ASN A 845 -9.92 11.37 -6.57
N ASP A 846 -9.05 10.61 -7.25
CA ASP A 846 -8.32 11.07 -8.45
C ASP A 846 -7.54 12.39 -8.19
N THR A 847 -6.97 12.51 -6.99
CA THR A 847 -6.22 13.68 -6.52
C THR A 847 -4.78 13.32 -6.15
N ALA A 848 -3.89 14.32 -6.13
CA ALA A 848 -2.54 14.12 -5.61
C ALA A 848 -2.55 13.98 -4.07
N PRO A 849 -1.63 13.19 -3.47
CA PRO A 849 -1.50 13.10 -2.02
C PRO A 849 -1.33 14.47 -1.35
N HIS A 850 -1.84 14.60 -0.13
CA HIS A 850 -1.74 15.86 0.62
C HIS A 850 -0.28 16.25 0.86
N ARG A 851 0.12 17.43 0.40
CA ARG A 851 1.45 18.01 0.63
C ARG A 851 1.32 19.17 1.61
N PRO A 852 1.79 19.04 2.87
CA PRO A 852 1.71 20.12 3.85
C PRO A 852 2.35 21.39 3.33
N GLY A 853 1.72 22.52 3.64
CA GLY A 853 2.23 23.83 3.25
C GLY A 853 1.90 24.29 1.84
N LEU A 854 1.34 23.42 0.99
CA LEU A 854 0.85 23.83 -0.32
C LEU A 854 -0.45 24.63 -0.15
N LEU A 855 -0.46 25.85 -0.66
CA LEU A 855 -1.61 26.76 -0.57
C LEU A 855 -2.41 26.70 -1.88
N ASP A 856 -3.73 26.75 -1.77
CA ASP A 856 -4.60 26.87 -2.95
C ASP A 856 -4.46 28.25 -3.63
N GLY A 857 -4.91 28.34 -4.88
CA GLY A 857 -4.82 29.58 -5.66
C GLY A 857 -5.50 30.79 -5.01
N PRO A 858 -6.75 30.67 -4.51
CA PRO A 858 -7.42 31.76 -3.80
C PRO A 858 -6.68 32.27 -2.56
N VAL A 859 -6.17 31.37 -1.71
CA VAL A 859 -5.41 31.72 -0.51
C VAL A 859 -4.09 32.37 -0.89
N LEU A 860 -3.38 31.87 -1.90
CA LEU A 860 -2.17 32.50 -2.43
C LEU A 860 -2.43 33.94 -2.88
N ARG A 861 -3.47 34.16 -3.70
CA ARG A 861 -3.84 35.51 -4.16
C ARG A 861 -4.13 36.44 -2.99
N LYS A 862 -4.89 35.97 -2.00
CA LYS A 862 -5.23 36.75 -0.81
C LYS A 862 -3.97 37.13 -0.02
N LEU A 863 -3.10 36.17 0.27
CA LEU A 863 -1.86 36.43 1.04
C LEU A 863 -0.92 37.39 0.30
N ILE A 864 -0.75 37.22 -1.01
CA ILE A 864 0.06 38.12 -1.84
C ILE A 864 -0.55 39.54 -1.82
N GLY A 865 -1.87 39.65 -1.96
CA GLY A 865 -2.60 40.91 -1.90
C GLY A 865 -2.49 41.61 -0.53
N ASP A 866 -2.74 40.87 0.55
CA ASP A 866 -2.65 41.37 1.94
C ASP A 866 -1.23 41.89 2.23
N ARG A 867 -0.20 41.15 1.83
CA ARG A 867 1.21 41.56 1.95
C ARG A 867 1.49 42.88 1.22
N GLN A 868 1.06 42.99 -0.04
CA GLN A 868 1.27 44.20 -0.85
C GLN A 868 0.51 45.40 -0.27
N ALA A 869 -0.72 45.20 0.22
CA ALA A 869 -1.53 46.25 0.83
C ALA A 869 -0.87 46.82 2.10
N ILE A 870 -0.35 45.97 2.99
CA ILE A 870 0.31 46.41 4.23
C ILE A 870 1.60 47.20 3.91
N LEU A 871 2.42 46.70 2.98
CA LEU A 871 3.64 47.40 2.56
C LEU A 871 3.32 48.77 1.96
N ALA A 872 2.32 48.86 1.09
CA ALA A 872 1.87 50.13 0.51
C ALA A 872 1.33 51.09 1.57
N GLN A 873 0.63 50.59 2.59
CA GLN A 873 0.13 51.40 3.70
C GLN A 873 1.27 52.01 4.52
N LEU A 874 2.31 51.22 4.84
CA LEU A 874 3.48 51.70 5.59
C LEU A 874 4.29 52.72 4.78
N ASP A 875 4.56 52.44 3.51
CA ASP A 875 5.34 53.32 2.64
C ASP A 875 4.62 54.65 2.37
N SER A 876 3.29 54.61 2.17
CA SER A 876 2.46 55.81 2.03
C SER A 876 2.48 56.67 3.29
N ALA A 877 2.37 56.06 4.48
CA ALA A 877 2.42 56.76 5.76
C ALA A 877 3.79 57.42 6.01
N ASP A 878 4.88 56.69 5.75
CA ASP A 878 6.26 57.19 5.89
C ASP A 878 6.53 58.35 4.92
N SER A 879 6.19 58.15 3.63
CA SER A 879 6.34 59.16 2.57
C SER A 879 5.52 60.42 2.81
N PHE A 880 4.33 60.31 3.40
CA PHE A 880 3.51 61.46 3.77
C PHE A 880 4.14 62.25 4.92
N LEU A 881 4.53 61.57 6.00
CA LEU A 881 5.12 62.21 7.18
C LEU A 881 6.48 62.84 6.91
N ARG A 882 7.27 62.30 5.98
CA ARG A 882 8.53 62.92 5.52
C ARG A 882 8.30 64.27 4.82
N ARG A 883 7.24 64.39 4.03
CA ARG A 883 6.93 65.60 3.25
C ARG A 883 6.17 66.66 4.07
N LEU A 884 5.40 66.23 5.06
CA LEU A 884 4.51 67.08 5.87
C LEU A 884 5.19 68.36 6.43
N PRO A 885 6.40 68.33 7.04
CA PRO A 885 7.00 69.54 7.62
C PRO A 885 7.42 70.59 6.58
N ALA A 886 7.72 70.18 5.35
CA ALA A 886 8.05 71.10 4.28
C ALA A 886 6.79 71.82 3.79
N THR A 887 5.71 71.07 3.55
CA THR A 887 4.41 71.59 3.14
C THR A 887 3.79 72.50 4.21
N GLN A 888 3.88 72.14 5.49
CA GLN A 888 3.41 73.00 6.59
C GLN A 888 4.14 74.33 6.62
N ARG A 889 5.48 74.33 6.51
CA ARG A 889 6.29 75.55 6.47
C ARG A 889 6.05 76.41 5.23
N GLU A 890 5.59 75.83 4.14
CA GLU A 890 5.18 76.57 2.94
C GLU A 890 3.85 77.30 3.18
N LEU A 891 2.83 76.59 3.65
CA LEU A 891 1.52 77.18 3.98
C LEU A 891 1.63 78.24 5.08
N GLU A 892 2.46 78.02 6.11
CA GLU A 892 2.73 79.02 7.16
C GLU A 892 3.40 80.29 6.59
N ARG A 893 4.31 80.15 5.62
CA ARG A 893 4.93 81.29 4.92
C ARG A 893 3.91 82.02 4.05
N ASP A 894 3.04 81.30 3.36
CA ASP A 894 1.99 81.89 2.54
C ASP A 894 0.99 82.69 3.40
N ILE A 895 0.60 82.15 4.57
CA ILE A 895 -0.22 82.87 5.55
C ILE A 895 0.50 84.13 6.04
N ALA A 896 1.78 84.03 6.39
CA ALA A 896 2.56 85.19 6.84
C ALA A 896 2.69 86.27 5.73
N GLY A 897 2.90 85.85 4.47
CA GLY A 897 2.95 86.73 3.31
C GLY A 897 1.62 87.40 2.98
N ALA A 898 0.51 86.66 3.09
CA ALA A 898 -0.84 87.18 2.93
C ALA A 898 -1.20 88.19 4.04
N ARG A 899 -0.83 87.90 5.30
CA ARG A 899 -1.00 88.85 6.41
C ARG A 899 -0.21 90.15 6.20
N LEU A 900 1.01 90.06 5.67
CA LEU A 900 1.79 91.24 5.31
C LEU A 900 1.12 92.04 4.17
N THR A 901 0.50 91.34 3.21
CA THR A 901 -0.25 91.97 2.11
C THR A 901 -1.48 92.71 2.63
N ILE A 902 -2.22 92.15 3.58
CA ILE A 902 -3.33 92.83 4.27
C ILE A 902 -2.81 94.09 4.99
N ALA A 903 -1.77 93.96 5.80
CA ALA A 903 -1.21 95.09 6.54
C ALA A 903 -0.72 96.23 5.62
N ASN A 904 -0.10 95.88 4.48
CA ASN A 904 0.31 96.86 3.47
C ASN A 904 -0.90 97.50 2.79
N ALA A 905 -1.92 96.72 2.43
CA ALA A 905 -3.15 97.23 1.82
C ALA A 905 -3.88 98.20 2.75
N GLU A 906 -3.96 97.90 4.05
CA GLU A 906 -4.52 98.79 5.08
C GLU A 906 -3.69 100.07 5.27
N ALA A 907 -2.36 99.96 5.20
CA ALA A 907 -1.47 101.12 5.28
C ALA A 907 -1.64 102.05 4.07
N GLU A 908 -1.70 101.50 2.85
CA GLU A 908 -1.95 102.27 1.62
C GLU A 908 -3.36 102.85 1.58
N TYR A 909 -4.37 102.11 2.05
CA TYR A 909 -5.72 102.61 2.21
C TYR A 909 -5.75 103.86 3.12
N ARG A 910 -5.13 103.78 4.31
CA ARG A 910 -5.02 104.92 5.24
C ARG A 910 -4.25 106.10 4.65
N ARG A 911 -3.19 105.86 3.88
CA ARG A 911 -2.45 106.91 3.17
C ARG A 911 -3.31 107.59 2.12
N ALA A 912 -4.03 106.82 1.30
CA ALA A 912 -4.94 107.34 0.29
C ALA A 912 -6.09 108.15 0.91
N GLU A 913 -6.65 107.68 2.02
CA GLU A 913 -7.67 108.39 2.80
C GLU A 913 -7.14 109.73 3.31
N ALA A 914 -5.95 109.75 3.93
CA ALA A 914 -5.31 110.98 4.40
C ALA A 914 -5.01 111.98 3.25
N VAL A 915 -4.65 111.50 2.06
CA VAL A 915 -4.45 112.35 0.87
C VAL A 915 -5.77 112.99 0.43
N ILE A 916 -6.87 112.25 0.44
CA ILE A 916 -8.20 112.79 0.13
C ILE A 916 -8.60 113.83 1.17
N ASP A 917 -8.53 113.51 2.47
CA ASP A 917 -8.91 114.42 3.55
C ASP A 917 -8.11 115.74 3.54
N ALA A 918 -6.82 115.67 3.19
CA ALA A 918 -5.95 116.84 3.11
C ALA A 918 -6.25 117.76 1.91
N HIS A 919 -6.66 117.19 0.76
CA HIS A 919 -6.74 117.92 -0.52
C HIS A 919 -8.17 118.14 -1.03
N ASP A 920 -9.19 117.49 -0.46
CA ASP A 920 -10.59 117.57 -0.93
C ASP A 920 -11.36 118.79 -0.38
N ARG A 921 -10.72 119.97 -0.36
CA ARG A 921 -11.33 121.27 0.00
C ARG A 921 -11.59 122.14 -1.23
N PRO A 922 -12.65 122.97 -1.26
CA PRO A 922 -13.14 123.65 -2.48
C PRO A 922 -12.10 124.48 -3.26
N LEU A 923 -11.11 125.07 -2.57
CA LEU A 923 -10.07 125.92 -3.17
C LEU A 923 -8.77 125.18 -3.56
N HIS A 924 -8.54 123.95 -3.08
CA HIS A 924 -7.31 123.17 -3.35
C HIS A 924 -7.47 122.09 -4.43
N ARG A 925 -8.72 121.72 -4.76
CA ARG A 925 -9.09 120.60 -5.64
C ARG A 925 -8.50 120.69 -7.07
N ARG A 926 -8.46 121.90 -7.66
CA ARG A 926 -7.97 122.12 -9.04
C ARG A 926 -6.46 121.92 -9.22
N LYS A 927 -5.66 122.07 -8.15
CA LYS A 927 -4.18 121.97 -8.23
C LYS A 927 -3.66 120.54 -7.98
N HIS A 928 -4.50 119.67 -7.39
CA HIS A 928 -4.14 118.31 -6.96
C HIS A 928 -5.09 117.22 -7.52
N GLU A 929 -5.72 117.48 -8.67
CA GLU A 929 -6.71 116.57 -9.27
C GLU A 929 -6.12 115.20 -9.64
N ALA A 930 -4.86 115.15 -10.08
CA ALA A 930 -4.15 113.91 -10.35
C ALA A 930 -3.94 113.05 -9.09
N ASP A 931 -3.57 113.69 -7.97
CA ASP A 931 -3.33 113.03 -6.68
C ASP A 931 -4.64 112.50 -6.08
N LEU A 932 -5.73 113.28 -6.14
CA LEU A 932 -7.06 112.86 -5.70
C LEU A 932 -7.60 111.69 -6.53
N ASN A 933 -7.38 111.68 -7.85
CA ASN A 933 -7.78 110.57 -8.71
C ASN A 933 -6.94 109.32 -8.47
N ALA A 934 -5.65 109.45 -8.18
CA ALA A 934 -4.80 108.34 -7.78
C ALA A 934 -5.24 107.75 -6.43
N ALA A 935 -5.49 108.60 -5.42
CA ALA A 935 -5.95 108.18 -4.10
C ALA A 935 -7.33 107.49 -4.15
N ARG A 936 -8.29 108.01 -4.94
CA ARG A 936 -9.61 107.35 -5.12
C ARG A 936 -9.51 105.98 -5.77
N ARG A 937 -8.61 105.81 -6.75
CA ARG A 937 -8.33 104.49 -7.34
C ARG A 937 -7.78 103.52 -6.30
N GLU A 938 -6.90 104.01 -5.43
CA GLU A 938 -6.30 103.19 -4.38
C GLU A 938 -7.31 102.81 -3.29
N LEU A 939 -8.16 103.74 -2.85
CA LEU A 939 -9.23 103.50 -1.88
C LEU A 939 -10.25 102.45 -2.39
N ALA A 940 -10.50 102.41 -3.70
CA ALA A 940 -11.36 101.40 -4.33
C ALA A 940 -10.66 100.04 -4.50
N ARG A 941 -9.33 100.02 -4.69
CA ARG A 941 -8.56 98.81 -5.00
C ARG A 941 -8.12 98.04 -3.76
N GLN A 942 -7.71 98.73 -2.70
CA GLN A 942 -7.08 98.10 -1.54
C GLN A 942 -7.99 97.15 -0.75
N PRO A 943 -9.31 97.43 -0.55
CA PRO A 943 -10.22 96.47 0.10
C PRO A 943 -10.32 95.13 -0.65
N GLU A 944 -10.29 95.16 -1.97
CA GLU A 944 -10.32 93.94 -2.80
C GLU A 944 -9.02 93.15 -2.71
N ILE A 945 -7.87 93.82 -2.54
CA ILE A 945 -6.58 93.17 -2.30
C ILE A 945 -6.57 92.48 -0.93
N ALA A 946 -7.04 93.16 0.12
CA ALA A 946 -7.14 92.61 1.47
C ALA A 946 -8.07 91.38 1.51
N ARG A 947 -9.28 91.49 0.91
CA ARG A 947 -10.25 90.39 0.84
C ARG A 947 -9.70 89.14 0.14
N ARG A 948 -8.94 89.31 -0.95
CA ARG A 948 -8.30 88.17 -1.63
C ARG A 948 -7.23 87.50 -0.77
N ALA A 949 -6.47 88.27 -0.01
CA ALA A 949 -5.48 87.75 0.92
C ALA A 949 -6.13 87.03 2.12
N GLU A 950 -7.26 87.52 2.63
CA GLU A 950 -8.06 86.85 3.67
C GLU A 950 -8.57 85.48 3.20
N VAL A 951 -9.14 85.40 1.98
CA VAL A 951 -9.57 84.12 1.39
C VAL A 951 -8.41 83.14 1.22
N ALA A 952 -7.21 83.64 0.86
CA ALA A 952 -6.01 82.81 0.74
C ALA A 952 -5.54 82.27 2.10
N ILE A 953 -5.62 83.08 3.17
CA ILE A 953 -5.34 82.63 4.55
C ILE A 953 -6.33 81.54 4.96
N GLU A 954 -7.62 81.76 4.76
CA GLU A 954 -8.66 80.78 5.12
C GLU A 954 -8.45 79.44 4.40
N ALA A 955 -8.15 79.47 3.09
CA ALA A 955 -7.85 78.27 2.32
C ALA A 955 -6.59 77.54 2.82
N ALA A 956 -5.53 78.28 3.17
CA ALA A 956 -4.29 77.69 3.71
C ALA A 956 -4.49 77.10 5.12
N GLU A 957 -5.29 77.75 5.97
CA GLU A 957 -5.63 77.26 7.32
C GLU A 957 -6.50 76.00 7.27
N GLN A 958 -7.46 75.93 6.34
CA GLN A 958 -8.26 74.72 6.09
C GLN A 958 -7.38 73.55 5.63
N GLU A 959 -6.42 73.79 4.74
CA GLU A 959 -5.50 72.75 4.27
C GLU A 959 -4.54 72.29 5.38
N LEU A 960 -4.05 73.21 6.24
CA LEU A 960 -3.28 72.86 7.44
C LEU A 960 -4.06 71.92 8.37
N ALA A 961 -5.36 72.19 8.61
CA ALA A 961 -6.21 71.33 9.44
C ALA A 961 -6.42 69.93 8.82
N ARG A 962 -6.57 69.87 7.49
CA ARG A 962 -6.66 68.60 6.75
C ARG A 962 -5.37 67.79 6.86
N LEU A 963 -4.21 68.43 6.65
CA LEU A 963 -2.90 67.81 6.77
C LEU A 963 -2.61 67.32 8.20
N ALA A 964 -3.06 68.05 9.23
CA ALA A 964 -2.95 67.62 10.62
C ALA A 964 -3.72 66.32 10.89
N THR A 965 -4.96 66.23 10.38
CA THR A 965 -5.80 65.03 10.49
C THR A 965 -5.17 63.84 9.76
N GLN A 966 -4.68 64.04 8.54
CA GLN A 966 -4.00 63.00 7.76
C GLN A 966 -2.68 62.58 8.43
N GLY A 967 -1.92 63.52 9.00
CA GLY A 967 -0.69 63.25 9.75
C GLY A 967 -0.93 62.43 11.01
N ALA A 968 -2.02 62.69 11.73
CA ALA A 968 -2.43 61.87 12.88
C ALA A 968 -2.72 60.42 12.47
N ARG A 969 -3.44 60.21 11.34
CA ARG A 969 -3.71 58.87 10.80
C ARG A 969 -2.43 58.15 10.35
N SER A 970 -1.53 58.83 9.65
CA SER A 970 -0.24 58.25 9.23
C SER A 970 0.64 57.89 10.44
N LYS A 971 0.66 58.71 11.50
CA LYS A 971 1.35 58.39 12.75
C LYS A 971 0.74 57.17 13.44
N ALA A 972 -0.60 57.08 13.51
CA ALA A 972 -1.28 55.93 14.08
C ALA A 972 -0.96 54.62 13.32
N THR A 973 -0.88 54.68 11.99
CA THR A 973 -0.39 53.56 11.16
C THR A 973 1.04 53.16 11.52
N LEU A 974 1.97 54.12 11.62
CA LEU A 974 3.37 53.82 11.96
C LEU A 974 3.54 53.31 13.40
N ASN A 975 2.70 53.72 14.34
CA ASN A 975 2.71 53.16 15.69
C ASN A 975 2.37 51.66 15.71
N ARG A 976 1.57 51.19 14.74
CA ARG A 976 1.25 49.77 14.52
C ARG A 976 2.27 49.04 13.65
N ARG A 977 3.38 49.69 13.26
CA ARG A 977 4.43 49.08 12.43
C ARG A 977 4.90 47.72 12.97
N PRO A 978 5.18 47.52 14.27
CA PRO A 978 5.60 46.22 14.78
C PRO A 978 4.57 45.10 14.57
N GLU A 979 3.28 45.40 14.76
CA GLU A 979 2.18 44.46 14.51
C GLU A 979 2.09 44.11 13.02
N LEU A 980 2.12 45.13 12.15
CA LEU A 980 2.03 44.96 10.70
C LEU A 980 3.25 44.22 10.13
N GLU A 981 4.45 44.47 10.65
CA GLU A 981 5.67 43.74 10.31
C GLU A 981 5.61 42.29 10.78
N SER A 982 5.02 42.02 11.95
CA SER A 982 4.76 40.64 12.42
C SER A 982 3.80 39.90 11.48
N ILE A 983 2.72 40.55 11.02
CA ILE A 983 1.79 39.96 10.05
C ILE A 983 2.48 39.70 8.72
N ILE A 984 3.31 40.63 8.23
CA ILE A 984 4.11 40.42 7.01
C ILE A 984 5.04 39.21 7.19
N ALA A 985 5.71 39.09 8.34
CA ALA A 985 6.60 37.97 8.62
C ALA A 985 5.85 36.62 8.62
N GLU A 986 4.63 36.57 9.15
CA GLU A 986 3.77 35.39 9.10
C GLU A 986 3.37 35.04 7.67
N ILE A 987 2.92 36.04 6.89
CA ILE A 987 2.57 35.85 5.47
C ILE A 987 3.80 35.37 4.67
N ASP A 988 4.95 36.00 4.86
CA ASP A 988 6.21 35.63 4.20
C ASP A 988 6.66 34.23 4.58
N GLY A 989 6.47 33.83 5.85
CA GLY A 989 6.68 32.46 6.29
C GLY A 989 5.83 31.46 5.51
N ARG A 990 4.53 31.72 5.37
CA ARG A 990 3.58 30.86 4.63
C ARG A 990 3.89 30.81 3.13
N LEU A 991 4.14 31.96 2.49
CA LEU A 991 4.48 32.03 1.08
C LEU A 991 5.83 31.37 0.78
N THR A 992 6.82 31.52 1.67
CA THR A 992 8.11 30.86 1.54
C THR A 992 7.97 29.35 1.68
N HIS A 993 7.13 28.89 2.60
CA HIS A 993 6.86 27.48 2.78
C HIS A 993 6.18 26.85 1.55
N ASP A 994 5.09 27.46 1.04
CA ASP A 994 4.44 27.03 -0.21
C ASP A 994 5.42 26.98 -1.39
N ARG A 995 6.28 28.01 -1.53
CA ARG A 995 7.27 28.06 -2.61
C ARG A 995 8.27 26.91 -2.52
N ARG A 996 8.75 26.58 -1.31
CA ARG A 996 9.63 25.43 -1.09
C ARG A 996 8.94 24.13 -1.47
N VAL A 997 7.68 23.95 -1.07
CA VAL A 997 6.89 22.77 -1.48
C VAL A 997 6.82 22.70 -2.99
N ARG A 998 6.44 23.78 -3.68
CA ARG A 998 6.34 23.82 -5.15
C ARG A 998 7.65 23.61 -5.89
N THR A 999 8.78 24.07 -5.34
CA THR A 999 10.11 23.73 -5.84
C THR A 999 10.36 22.21 -5.77
N ARG A 1000 9.99 21.55 -4.66
CA ARG A 1000 10.08 20.09 -4.54
C ARG A 1000 9.21 19.38 -5.58
N ILE A 1001 7.97 19.83 -5.77
CA ILE A 1001 7.08 19.30 -6.82
C ILE A 1001 7.70 19.43 -8.20
N ALA A 1002 8.25 20.61 -8.53
CA ALA A 1002 8.87 20.85 -9.83
C ALA A 1002 10.09 19.95 -10.08
N ARG A 1003 10.87 19.64 -9.03
CA ARG A 1003 11.99 18.69 -9.10
C ARG A 1003 11.55 17.26 -9.40
N LEU A 1004 10.47 16.82 -8.76
CA LEU A 1004 10.01 15.43 -8.81
C LEU A 1004 9.18 15.13 -10.06
N GLU A 1005 8.23 16.01 -10.37
CA GLU A 1005 7.21 15.74 -11.37
C GLU A 1005 7.45 16.50 -12.68
N GLY A 1006 8.24 17.58 -12.65
CA GLY A 1006 8.41 18.48 -13.78
C GLY A 1006 7.08 18.87 -14.43
N PRO A 1007 6.17 19.58 -13.72
CA PRO A 1007 4.86 19.93 -14.27
C PRO A 1007 5.02 20.60 -15.64
N ALA A 1008 4.21 20.19 -16.62
CA ALA A 1008 4.33 20.67 -18.00
C ALA A 1008 4.41 22.20 -18.08
N ALA A 1009 3.56 22.90 -17.32
CA ALA A 1009 3.56 24.36 -17.22
C ALA A 1009 4.92 24.99 -16.81
N VAL A 1010 5.67 24.33 -15.93
CA VAL A 1010 7.01 24.78 -15.50
C VAL A 1010 8.04 24.48 -16.58
N ILE A 1011 8.01 23.26 -17.15
CA ILE A 1011 8.92 22.85 -18.23
C ILE A 1011 8.70 23.73 -19.47
N ASP A 1012 7.47 24.04 -19.82
CA ASP A 1012 7.13 24.93 -20.95
C ASP A 1012 7.69 26.34 -20.76
N THR A 1013 7.84 26.78 -19.50
CA THR A 1013 8.33 28.13 -19.18
C THR A 1013 9.85 28.18 -19.06
N LEU A 1014 10.48 27.18 -18.42
CA LEU A 1014 11.90 27.20 -18.05
C LEU A 1014 12.76 26.20 -18.82
N GLY A 1015 12.15 25.34 -19.65
CA GLY A 1015 12.81 24.18 -20.24
C GLY A 1015 13.00 23.03 -19.23
N PRO A 1016 13.54 21.88 -19.69
CA PRO A 1016 13.84 20.75 -18.83
C PRO A 1016 14.92 21.10 -17.79
N ARG A 1017 14.82 20.51 -16.60
CA ARG A 1017 15.79 20.72 -15.53
C ARG A 1017 17.22 20.34 -15.96
N PRO A 1018 18.22 21.22 -15.81
CA PRO A 1018 19.63 20.94 -16.12
C PRO A 1018 20.21 19.81 -15.25
N ARG A 1019 21.27 19.14 -15.75
CA ARG A 1019 22.02 18.10 -15.00
C ARG A 1019 23.14 18.67 -14.12
N ASP A 1020 23.66 19.84 -14.46
CA ASP A 1020 24.69 20.52 -13.68
C ASP A 1020 24.13 21.03 -12.35
N VAL A 1021 24.85 20.78 -11.23
CA VAL A 1021 24.35 21.04 -9.88
C VAL A 1021 24.03 22.52 -9.67
N GLN A 1022 24.90 23.42 -10.12
CA GLN A 1022 24.74 24.85 -9.89
C GLN A 1022 23.58 25.41 -10.73
N THR A 1023 23.55 25.08 -12.01
CA THR A 1023 22.50 25.52 -12.94
C THR A 1023 21.13 24.92 -12.57
N ALA A 1024 21.11 23.69 -12.06
CA ALA A 1024 19.89 23.03 -11.60
C ALA A 1024 19.33 23.67 -10.32
N GLN A 1025 20.18 24.15 -9.41
CA GLN A 1025 19.73 24.90 -8.22
C GLN A 1025 19.05 26.23 -8.61
N GLU A 1026 19.60 26.94 -9.60
CA GLU A 1026 18.98 28.15 -10.12
C GLU A 1026 17.64 27.85 -10.79
N TRP A 1027 17.59 26.81 -11.62
CA TRP A 1027 16.34 26.32 -12.22
C TRP A 1027 15.29 25.97 -11.16
N ASP A 1028 15.67 25.29 -10.08
CA ASP A 1028 14.75 24.87 -9.00
C ASP A 1028 14.12 26.06 -8.25
N GLN A 1029 14.92 27.09 -7.99
CA GLN A 1029 14.45 28.31 -7.34
C GLN A 1029 13.43 29.03 -8.21
N GLU A 1030 13.71 29.12 -9.51
CA GLU A 1030 12.82 29.80 -10.44
C GLU A 1030 11.57 28.96 -10.74
N ALA A 1031 11.71 27.64 -10.83
CA ALA A 1031 10.60 26.70 -11.00
C ALA A 1031 9.56 26.82 -9.88
N GLY A 1032 10.00 26.92 -8.62
CA GLY A 1032 9.09 27.14 -7.49
C GLY A 1032 8.34 28.47 -7.57
N ARG A 1033 9.01 29.54 -8.01
CA ARG A 1033 8.39 30.86 -8.20
C ARG A 1033 7.36 30.84 -9.33
N VAL A 1034 7.73 30.29 -10.49
CA VAL A 1034 6.83 30.14 -11.64
C VAL A 1034 5.61 29.31 -11.27
N HIS A 1035 5.81 28.19 -10.59
CA HIS A 1035 4.72 27.32 -10.14
C HIS A 1035 3.79 28.03 -9.13
N GLN A 1036 4.35 28.73 -8.14
CA GLN A 1036 3.55 29.52 -7.17
C GLN A 1036 2.75 30.63 -7.86
N HIS A 1037 3.39 31.34 -8.80
CA HIS A 1037 2.75 32.42 -9.53
C HIS A 1037 1.61 31.91 -10.42
N ARG A 1038 1.83 30.82 -11.18
CA ARG A 1038 0.76 30.22 -12.01
C ARG A 1038 -0.39 29.71 -11.16
N ALA A 1039 -0.13 29.05 -10.03
CA ALA A 1039 -1.19 28.60 -9.14
C ALA A 1039 -2.02 29.77 -8.57
N ALA A 1040 -1.38 30.91 -8.31
CA ALA A 1040 -2.07 32.11 -7.86
C ALA A 1040 -2.83 32.82 -8.99
N PHE A 1041 -2.33 32.88 -10.23
CA PHE A 1041 -2.85 33.83 -11.24
C PHE A 1041 -3.29 33.24 -12.59
N ALA A 1042 -3.11 31.94 -12.85
CA ALA A 1042 -3.58 31.34 -14.11
C ALA A 1042 -5.11 31.18 -14.15
N THR A 1043 -5.70 31.39 -15.33
CA THR A 1043 -7.13 31.16 -15.62
C THR A 1043 -7.41 29.68 -15.97
N PRO A 1044 -8.62 29.16 -15.69
CA PRO A 1044 -8.98 27.75 -15.92
C PRO A 1044 -8.77 27.23 -17.36
N ASP A 1045 -8.76 28.12 -18.36
CA ASP A 1045 -8.54 27.75 -19.77
C ASP A 1045 -7.10 27.29 -20.09
N ASP A 1046 -6.14 27.49 -19.17
CA ASP A 1046 -4.75 27.03 -19.32
C ASP A 1046 -4.48 25.65 -18.70
N VAL A 1047 -5.49 24.98 -18.10
CA VAL A 1047 -5.29 23.71 -17.37
C VAL A 1047 -6.28 22.62 -17.84
N GLY A 1048 -5.98 21.98 -18.98
CA GLY A 1048 -6.46 20.63 -19.35
C GLY A 1048 -6.92 20.44 -20.81
N PRO A 1049 -7.19 19.19 -21.26
CA PRO A 1049 -6.24 18.22 -21.81
C PRO A 1049 -6.35 18.07 -23.34
N ARG A 1050 -5.24 17.75 -24.04
CA ARG A 1050 -5.32 17.15 -25.39
C ARG A 1050 -4.30 16.02 -25.56
N ARG A 1051 -4.78 14.78 -25.47
CA ARG A 1051 -4.14 13.63 -26.15
C ARG A 1051 -4.73 13.49 -27.56
N SER A 1052 -3.82 13.63 -28.53
CA SER A 1052 -3.77 13.09 -29.91
C SER A 1052 -4.99 13.15 -30.85
N ARG A 1053 -4.76 13.79 -32.00
CA ARG A 1053 -5.09 13.20 -33.31
C ARG A 1053 -3.88 13.32 -34.25
N PRO A 1054 -3.61 12.31 -35.10
CA PRO A 1054 -2.42 12.23 -35.92
C PRO A 1054 -2.56 13.05 -37.21
N ASP A 1055 -1.42 13.62 -37.58
CA ASP A 1055 -0.94 14.01 -38.91
C ASP A 1055 -1.75 14.98 -39.80
N ARG A 1056 -1.08 16.07 -40.17
CA ARG A 1056 -1.03 16.66 -41.53
C ARG A 1056 0.18 17.60 -41.60
N SER A 1057 1.31 17.12 -42.12
CA SER A 1057 2.25 17.96 -42.90
C SER A 1057 1.52 18.54 -44.13
N PRO A 1058 1.87 19.72 -44.69
CA PRO A 1058 3.20 20.14 -45.17
C PRO A 1058 3.54 21.62 -44.79
N ALA A 1059 4.68 22.26 -45.06
CA ALA A 1059 5.68 22.12 -46.10
C ALA A 1059 7.03 22.73 -45.65
N VAL A 1060 8.08 22.24 -46.29
CA VAL A 1060 9.49 22.68 -46.23
C VAL A 1060 9.66 24.08 -46.82
N ALA A 1061 10.46 24.93 -46.19
CA ALA A 1061 11.23 25.99 -46.86
C ALA A 1061 12.61 26.14 -46.20
N GLN A 1062 13.63 26.05 -47.05
CA GLN A 1062 15.08 26.03 -46.79
C GLN A 1062 15.65 27.36 -46.24
N PRO A 1063 16.89 27.37 -45.71
CA PRO A 1063 17.52 28.55 -45.12
C PRO A 1063 18.10 29.49 -46.19
N VAL A 1064 18.00 30.79 -45.98
CA VAL A 1064 18.68 31.84 -46.77
C VAL A 1064 19.90 32.34 -45.96
N PRO A 1065 21.07 32.59 -46.61
CA PRO A 1065 22.34 32.77 -45.91
C PRO A 1065 22.62 34.22 -45.49
N ASN A 1066 23.58 34.34 -44.56
CA ASN A 1066 24.23 35.56 -44.06
C ASN A 1066 24.46 36.64 -45.13
N ILE A 1067 24.03 37.86 -44.82
CA ILE A 1067 24.53 39.10 -45.42
C ILE A 1067 25.11 39.95 -44.28
N GLU A 1068 26.42 40.19 -44.32
CA GLU A 1068 27.11 41.15 -43.45
C GLU A 1068 26.59 42.59 -43.70
N PRO A 1069 26.49 43.44 -42.66
CA PRO A 1069 26.15 44.85 -42.82
C PRO A 1069 27.40 45.70 -43.15
N PRO A 1070 27.27 46.77 -43.95
CA PRO A 1070 28.35 47.74 -44.11
C PRO A 1070 28.44 48.62 -42.87
N SER A 1071 29.67 48.79 -42.38
CA SER A 1071 30.03 49.71 -41.30
C SER A 1071 29.89 51.17 -41.72
N ILE A 1072 29.46 52.00 -40.77
CA ILE A 1072 29.86 53.39 -40.42
C ILE A 1072 28.87 53.77 -39.29
N GLY A 1073 29.22 54.09 -38.04
CA GLY A 1073 30.47 54.50 -37.44
C GLY A 1073 30.21 55.72 -36.55
N LEU A 1074 29.57 55.51 -35.38
CA LEU A 1074 29.57 56.37 -34.18
C LEU A 1074 28.93 55.63 -33.00
#